data_AF-A0A6N1YBK0-F1
#
_entry.id   AF-A0A6N1YBK0-F1
#
_cell.length_a   1.000
_cell.length_b   1.000
_cell.length_c   1.000
_cell.angle_alpha   90.00
_cell.angle_beta   90.00
_cell.angle_gamma   90.00
#
_symmetry.space_group_name_H-M   'P 1'
#
loop_
_entity.id
_entity.type
_entity.pdbx_description
1 polymer ?
#
loop_
_entity_poly.entity_id
_entity_poly.type
_entity_poly.pdbx_seq_one_letter_code
_entity_poly.pdbx_strand_id
1 'polypeptide(L)'
;MFKTLLISVPLLGSMMTINATELDVTLAAALVKKGTNFHPRTSHLTADGRPQYTNRLILEDSPYLLQHANNPVNWYAWGAEAFAAAKREHKPIFLSIGYSTCHWCHVMEHESFDNIAVAKLMNQYFINIKVDREQRPDIDETYMTAVSLMTGRGGWPMSSFITPEGKTFWGGTYIPPEQFKQLLIDVHGVWQNQHDKVEQQAEQVAAAVAKVNKAKNKSAQINALLIKQATQVILTNFDPIHGGFSPAPKFPNESELFLLLDQTKRTGNKTLLHAVEVTLNAMAQGGIYDQVGGGFHRYSTDNQWLVPHFEKMLYNQAHLSRVYLQAYELTQNPFYARIARQTLDYVLREMTAEKGGFYSASDADSDGKEGSFYIWTPTEIKTTLTPDDASLAISLFGVTKTGNFEGKNILYLPQSLATYADNHQLETADLLNKIDAILDTLRKARAQRVPPFRDDKIITAWNGMMISSLVEASQLLNEPRYLNAAKKNANFLWQSNRTRDDNLWRVHLEGNSSIKAVQEDYAYLAEGLIALYDATQNSLYLSRAEALTNTMITQFWDNDDGGFFMGAPSTLSTMARSKQSSDGAIPSGNSVALNVLAMLSRRKASLDYETKAKQTLSTFSEQITAYPSAYSYMLLGANKVLAGETSTQQYAAKGAVSIHARIETKGQQDKLVLAIKIHDGWHINANNPLDKELVPTTLKLTDTNTSQLQPIIYPKAIEKKLGFSQQPLALYEGDIEITAPITKIAGSKKNILPVELSLQACNHLVCLAPEVITFKLMK
;
A
#
# COMPACT_ATOMS: atom_id res chain seq x y z
N MET A 1 -7.37 49.39 23.26
CA MET A 1 -6.92 50.57 22.49
C MET A 1 -5.76 50.17 21.59
N PHE A 2 -6.04 49.63 20.41
CA PHE A 2 -5.05 49.52 19.34
C PHE A 2 -5.72 49.97 18.04
N LYS A 3 -5.03 50.92 17.39
CA LYS A 3 -5.51 51.75 16.29
C LYS A 3 -5.71 50.95 15.00
N THR A 4 -6.81 51.27 14.34
CA THR A 4 -7.13 51.04 12.93
C THR A 4 -5.93 51.41 12.03
N LEU A 5 -5.42 50.43 11.28
CA LEU A 5 -4.50 50.69 10.16
C LEU A 5 -5.33 50.57 8.86
N LEU A 6 -5.75 51.71 8.31
CA LEU A 6 -6.27 51.80 6.95
C LEU A 6 -5.09 51.69 5.98
N ILE A 7 -4.98 50.58 5.26
CA ILE A 7 -4.11 50.49 4.08
C ILE A 7 -4.97 50.84 2.87
N SER A 8 -4.77 52.05 2.34
CA SER A 8 -5.37 52.52 1.10
C SER A 8 -4.57 52.00 -0.10
N VAL A 9 -5.19 51.14 -0.93
CA VAL A 9 -4.72 50.83 -2.28
C VAL A 9 -5.36 51.85 -3.24
N PRO A 10 -4.63 52.51 -4.15
CA PRO A 10 -5.22 53.52 -5.02
C PRO A 10 -5.94 52.82 -6.19
N LEU A 11 -7.27 52.79 -6.12
CA LEU A 11 -8.14 52.51 -7.27
C LEU A 11 -8.76 53.85 -7.72
N LEU A 12 -8.37 54.31 -8.91
CA LEU A 12 -9.03 55.41 -9.60
C LEU A 12 -10.37 54.91 -10.17
N GLY A 13 -11.49 55.44 -9.64
CA GLY A 13 -12.77 55.51 -10.33
C GLY A 13 -13.92 54.70 -9.72
N SER A 14 -14.83 55.41 -9.06
CA SER A 14 -16.15 54.99 -8.51
C SER A 14 -16.14 54.18 -7.20
N MET A 15 -16.58 54.85 -6.13
CA MET A 15 -16.69 54.32 -4.77
C MET A 15 -17.87 53.35 -4.63
N MET A 16 -17.58 52.06 -4.46
CA MET A 16 -18.28 51.19 -3.53
C MET A 16 -17.24 50.67 -2.53
N THR A 17 -17.22 51.20 -1.32
CA THR A 17 -16.41 50.65 -0.23
C THR A 17 -17.03 49.32 0.22
N ILE A 18 -16.48 48.20 -0.25
CA ILE A 18 -16.80 46.87 0.27
C ILE A 18 -16.06 46.71 1.60
N ASN A 19 -16.80 46.58 2.72
CA ASN A 19 -16.19 46.18 3.99
C ASN A 19 -15.77 44.71 3.87
N ALA A 20 -14.47 44.47 3.66
CA ALA A 20 -13.91 43.12 3.63
C ALA A 20 -14.11 42.43 4.99
N THR A 21 -14.57 41.18 4.96
CA THR A 21 -14.72 40.36 6.17
C THR A 21 -13.35 39.92 6.71
N GLU A 22 -13.28 39.48 7.97
CA GLU A 22 -12.04 38.91 8.54
C GLU A 22 -11.54 37.70 7.73
N LEU A 23 -12.48 36.93 7.16
CA LEU A 23 -12.17 35.84 6.24
C LEU A 23 -11.52 36.36 4.96
N ASP A 24 -12.07 37.40 4.32
CA ASP A 24 -11.50 37.96 3.08
C ASP A 24 -10.05 38.40 3.28
N VAL A 25 -9.75 39.04 4.43
CA VAL A 25 -8.39 39.41 4.81
C VAL A 25 -7.49 38.18 4.97
N THR A 26 -8.00 37.14 5.62
CA THR A 26 -7.27 35.88 5.84
C THR A 26 -6.94 35.16 4.52
N LEU A 27 -7.92 35.08 3.61
CA LEU A 27 -7.75 34.43 2.31
C LEU A 27 -6.77 35.21 1.42
N ALA A 28 -6.87 36.54 1.40
CA ALA A 28 -5.94 37.39 0.67
C ALA A 28 -4.50 37.24 1.19
N ALA A 29 -4.32 37.23 2.51
CA ALA A 29 -3.01 37.02 3.12
C ALA A 29 -2.43 35.63 2.79
N ALA A 30 -3.26 34.59 2.81
CA ALA A 30 -2.86 33.24 2.45
C ALA A 30 -2.44 33.13 0.98
N LEU A 31 -3.20 33.72 0.05
CA LEU A 31 -2.84 33.75 -1.36
C LEU A 31 -1.49 34.45 -1.59
N VAL A 32 -1.26 35.59 -0.94
CA VAL A 32 0.05 36.29 -1.01
C VAL A 32 1.18 35.41 -0.49
N LYS A 33 0.95 34.66 0.59
CA LYS A 33 1.96 33.76 1.19
C LYS A 33 2.36 32.61 0.27
N LYS A 34 1.48 32.15 -0.64
CA LYS A 34 1.81 31.10 -1.61
C LYS A 34 2.89 31.54 -2.61
N GLY A 35 3.10 32.85 -2.77
CA GLY A 35 4.19 33.40 -3.58
C GLY A 35 4.02 33.18 -5.09
N THR A 36 5.10 33.42 -5.84
CA THR A 36 5.08 33.43 -7.32
C THR A 36 5.02 32.05 -7.98
N ASN A 37 5.31 30.98 -7.23
CA ASN A 37 5.31 29.61 -7.74
C ASN A 37 3.92 28.96 -7.67
N PHE A 38 2.95 29.64 -7.06
CA PHE A 38 1.58 29.17 -7.02
C PHE A 38 0.87 29.53 -8.33
N HIS A 39 0.44 28.50 -9.05
CA HIS A 39 -0.31 28.64 -10.29
C HIS A 39 -1.79 28.32 -10.03
N PRO A 40 -2.68 29.34 -10.04
CA PRO A 40 -4.10 29.11 -9.88
C PRO A 40 -4.63 28.20 -11.00
N ARG A 41 -5.30 27.12 -10.61
CA ARG A 41 -6.02 26.26 -11.55
C ARG A 41 -7.44 26.80 -11.73
N THR A 42 -7.56 27.81 -12.58
CA THR A 42 -8.86 28.42 -12.94
C THR A 42 -8.75 29.17 -14.26
N SER A 43 -9.85 29.23 -15.00
CA SER A 43 -10.01 30.08 -16.18
C SER A 43 -10.27 31.56 -15.83
N HIS A 44 -10.58 31.87 -14.57
CA HIS A 44 -10.97 33.21 -14.12
C HIS A 44 -9.79 33.99 -13.55
N LEU A 45 -8.96 34.51 -14.45
CA LEU A 45 -7.82 35.36 -14.11
C LEU A 45 -8.11 36.84 -14.36
N THR A 46 -7.55 37.71 -13.54
CA THR A 46 -7.48 39.16 -13.77
C THR A 46 -6.43 39.46 -14.85
N ALA A 47 -6.43 40.70 -15.36
CA ALA A 47 -5.49 41.12 -16.41
C ALA A 47 -4.00 40.97 -16.02
N ASP A 48 -3.70 40.97 -14.72
CA ASP A 48 -2.35 40.76 -14.16
C ASP A 48 -2.10 39.31 -13.72
N GLY A 49 -2.94 38.36 -14.12
CA GLY A 49 -2.75 36.92 -13.91
C GLY A 49 -3.10 36.42 -12.51
N ARG A 50 -3.70 37.25 -11.66
CA ARG A 50 -4.19 36.82 -10.34
C ARG A 50 -5.56 36.14 -10.47
N PRO A 51 -5.91 35.20 -9.57
CA PRO A 51 -7.23 34.58 -9.61
C PRO A 51 -8.31 35.58 -9.18
N GLN A 52 -9.42 35.63 -9.91
CA GLN A 52 -10.58 36.46 -9.57
C GLN A 52 -11.30 35.95 -8.32
N TYR A 53 -11.23 34.64 -8.06
CA TYR A 53 -11.88 33.99 -6.92
C TYR A 53 -10.83 33.32 -6.03
N THR A 54 -11.04 33.37 -4.72
CA THR A 54 -10.25 32.62 -3.73
C THR A 54 -11.20 32.16 -2.63
N ASN A 55 -11.17 30.87 -2.30
CA ASN A 55 -11.97 30.26 -1.25
C ASN A 55 -11.07 29.69 -0.14
N ARG A 56 -11.68 29.05 0.87
CA ARG A 56 -10.99 28.57 2.08
C ARG A 56 -9.90 27.54 1.81
N LEU A 57 -9.98 26.80 0.70
CA LEU A 57 -8.99 25.76 0.42
C LEU A 57 -7.58 26.32 0.18
N ILE A 58 -7.42 27.64 -0.01
CA ILE A 58 -6.10 28.29 -0.05
C ILE A 58 -5.31 28.14 1.26
N LEU A 59 -6.02 27.86 2.38
CA LEU A 59 -5.46 27.65 3.70
C LEU A 59 -4.97 26.22 3.92
N GLU A 60 -5.33 25.30 3.03
CA GLU A 60 -4.94 23.91 3.11
C GLU A 60 -3.52 23.67 2.56
N ASP A 61 -2.96 22.53 2.90
CA ASP A 61 -1.66 22.06 2.41
C ASP A 61 -1.80 21.01 1.28
N SER A 62 -2.92 20.27 1.23
CA SER A 62 -3.18 19.26 0.21
C SER A 62 -3.06 19.84 -1.20
N PRO A 63 -2.20 19.28 -2.07
CA PRO A 63 -2.15 19.66 -3.48
C PRO A 63 -3.52 19.54 -4.16
N TYR A 64 -4.30 18.51 -3.82
CA TYR A 64 -5.65 18.33 -4.36
C TYR A 64 -6.59 19.45 -3.93
N LEU A 65 -6.63 19.79 -2.65
CA LEU A 65 -7.51 20.87 -2.18
C LEU A 65 -7.09 22.23 -2.75
N LEU A 66 -5.78 22.47 -2.86
CA LEU A 66 -5.23 23.71 -3.42
C LEU A 66 -5.56 23.87 -4.92
N GLN A 67 -5.68 22.78 -5.68
CA GLN A 67 -6.16 22.82 -7.07
C GLN A 67 -7.58 23.43 -7.18
N HIS A 68 -8.37 23.42 -6.11
CA HIS A 68 -9.72 23.97 -6.06
C HIS A 68 -9.82 25.33 -5.35
N ALA A 69 -8.71 25.87 -4.83
CA ALA A 69 -8.69 27.08 -4.03
C ALA A 69 -9.13 28.35 -4.76
N ASN A 70 -9.06 28.33 -6.10
CA ASN A 70 -9.42 29.47 -6.96
C ASN A 70 -10.65 29.24 -7.82
N ASN A 71 -11.40 28.16 -7.59
CA ASN A 71 -12.70 28.01 -8.21
C ASN A 71 -13.70 29.06 -7.66
N PRO A 72 -14.69 29.49 -8.47
CA PRO A 72 -15.79 30.36 -8.02
C PRO A 72 -16.71 29.70 -6.98
N VAL A 73 -16.64 28.37 -6.80
CA VAL A 73 -17.32 27.66 -5.70
C VAL A 73 -16.66 28.03 -4.36
N ASN A 74 -17.46 28.38 -3.37
CA ASN A 74 -17.03 28.64 -2.01
C ASN A 74 -16.83 27.33 -1.26
N TRP A 75 -15.69 26.69 -1.52
CA TRP A 75 -15.31 25.43 -0.91
C TRP A 75 -14.90 25.60 0.56
N TYR A 76 -15.28 24.60 1.36
CA TYR A 76 -14.75 24.32 2.68
C TYR A 76 -13.93 23.02 2.64
N ALA A 77 -12.89 22.94 3.47
CA ALA A 77 -12.32 21.65 3.83
C ALA A 77 -13.24 20.92 4.82
N TRP A 78 -13.08 19.60 4.94
CA TRP A 78 -13.81 18.83 5.92
C TRP A 78 -13.45 19.21 7.35
N GLY A 79 -14.38 19.85 8.06
CA GLY A 79 -14.14 20.28 9.45
C GLY A 79 -15.34 20.93 10.11
N ALA A 80 -15.19 21.25 11.39
CA ALA A 80 -16.26 21.80 12.22
C ALA A 80 -16.87 23.10 11.67
N GLU A 81 -16.06 23.94 11.00
CA GLU A 81 -16.54 25.17 10.38
C GLU A 81 -17.63 24.90 9.34
N ALA A 82 -17.41 23.93 8.44
CA ALA A 82 -18.35 23.62 7.37
C ALA A 82 -19.69 23.09 7.92
N PHE A 83 -19.63 22.17 8.89
CA PHE A 83 -20.81 21.62 9.53
C PHE A 83 -21.57 22.65 10.36
N ALA A 84 -20.86 23.54 11.06
CA ALA A 84 -21.48 24.65 11.78
C ALA A 84 -22.17 25.64 10.82
N ALA A 85 -21.54 25.93 9.67
CA ALA A 85 -22.16 26.76 8.63
C ALA A 85 -23.42 26.10 8.06
N ALA A 86 -23.38 24.80 7.75
CA ALA A 86 -24.54 24.06 7.24
C ALA A 86 -25.74 24.11 8.19
N LYS A 87 -25.49 23.91 9.49
CA LYS A 87 -26.51 24.00 10.54
C LYS A 87 -27.06 25.41 10.69
N ARG A 88 -26.18 26.42 10.74
CA ARG A 88 -26.58 27.83 10.90
C ARG A 88 -27.39 28.35 9.71
N GLU A 89 -27.04 27.93 8.50
CA GLU A 89 -27.68 28.37 7.27
C GLU A 89 -28.85 27.47 6.84
N HIS A 90 -29.11 26.37 7.54
CA HIS A 90 -30.12 25.36 7.19
C HIS A 90 -30.01 24.86 5.75
N LYS A 91 -28.77 24.66 5.29
CA LYS A 91 -28.45 24.17 3.93
C LYS A 91 -27.92 22.74 3.98
N PRO A 92 -28.29 21.91 2.99
CA PRO A 92 -27.61 20.64 2.79
C PRO A 92 -26.17 20.88 2.35
N ILE A 93 -25.35 19.86 2.51
CA ILE A 93 -23.94 19.88 2.11
C ILE A 93 -23.79 19.13 0.78
N PHE A 94 -23.06 19.71 -0.17
CA PHE A 94 -22.49 18.97 -1.29
C PHE A 94 -21.07 18.55 -0.94
N LEU A 95 -20.84 17.25 -0.81
CA LEU A 95 -19.56 16.64 -0.51
C LEU A 95 -18.93 16.09 -1.79
N SER A 96 -17.74 16.57 -2.12
CA SER A 96 -16.93 16.06 -3.23
C SER A 96 -15.59 15.51 -2.72
N ILE A 97 -15.31 14.25 -3.03
CA ILE A 97 -14.08 13.55 -2.61
C ILE A 97 -13.28 13.10 -3.85
N GLY A 98 -11.97 13.30 -3.82
CA GLY A 98 -11.04 12.88 -4.86
C GLY A 98 -9.58 12.98 -4.40
N TYR A 99 -8.65 13.01 -5.35
CA TYR A 99 -7.20 13.13 -5.10
C TYR A 99 -6.51 13.80 -6.30
N SER A 100 -5.27 14.26 -6.09
CA SER A 100 -4.54 15.19 -6.96
C SER A 100 -4.29 14.69 -8.37
N THR A 101 -4.13 13.38 -8.54
CA THR A 101 -3.79 12.67 -9.79
C THR A 101 -5.01 11.97 -10.43
N CYS A 102 -6.21 12.26 -9.96
CA CYS A 102 -7.47 11.71 -10.48
C CYS A 102 -7.95 12.47 -11.74
N HIS A 103 -7.86 11.84 -12.91
CA HIS A 103 -8.29 12.44 -14.18
C HIS A 103 -9.74 12.94 -14.16
N TRP A 104 -10.71 12.07 -13.83
CA TRP A 104 -12.13 12.46 -13.81
C TRP A 104 -12.45 13.55 -12.78
N CYS A 105 -11.63 13.68 -11.73
CA CYS A 105 -11.76 14.75 -10.76
C CYS A 105 -11.39 16.10 -11.39
N HIS A 106 -10.37 16.13 -12.25
CA HIS A 106 -9.98 17.32 -13.03
C HIS A 106 -10.98 17.65 -14.12
N VAL A 107 -11.55 16.66 -14.80
CA VAL A 107 -12.61 16.89 -15.79
C VAL A 107 -13.82 17.57 -15.13
N MET A 108 -14.29 17.03 -14.00
CA MET A 108 -15.42 17.63 -13.27
C MET A 108 -15.09 19.03 -12.73
N GLU A 109 -13.84 19.27 -12.31
CA GLU A 109 -13.36 20.57 -11.88
C GLU A 109 -13.51 21.62 -12.97
N HIS A 110 -12.87 21.37 -14.11
CA HIS A 110 -12.86 22.31 -15.23
C HIS A 110 -14.25 22.54 -15.81
N GLU A 111 -15.05 21.49 -15.97
CA GLU A 111 -16.34 21.60 -16.64
C GLU A 111 -17.46 22.14 -15.72
N SER A 112 -17.41 21.85 -14.42
CA SER A 112 -18.48 22.17 -13.46
C SER A 112 -18.06 23.13 -12.36
N PHE A 113 -16.98 22.85 -11.62
CA PHE A 113 -16.62 23.65 -10.44
C PHE A 113 -16.00 25.00 -10.81
N ASP A 114 -15.32 25.10 -11.95
CA ASP A 114 -14.82 26.36 -12.50
C ASP A 114 -15.88 27.15 -13.30
N ASN A 115 -17.09 26.62 -13.47
CA ASN A 115 -18.16 27.31 -14.19
C ASN A 115 -18.94 28.27 -13.27
N ILE A 116 -18.92 29.57 -13.55
CA ILE A 116 -19.59 30.60 -12.72
C ILE A 116 -21.09 30.32 -12.53
N ALA A 117 -21.80 29.86 -13.56
CA ALA A 117 -23.24 29.61 -13.46
C ALA A 117 -23.55 28.41 -12.56
N VAL A 118 -22.75 27.34 -12.65
CA VAL A 118 -22.84 26.18 -11.75
C VAL A 118 -22.48 26.59 -10.32
N ALA A 119 -21.35 27.29 -10.15
CA ALA A 119 -20.86 27.73 -8.86
C ALA A 119 -21.86 28.64 -8.12
N LYS A 120 -22.59 29.50 -8.86
CA LYS A 120 -23.66 30.31 -8.28
C LYS A 120 -24.77 29.45 -7.66
N LEU A 121 -25.23 28.40 -8.36
CA LEU A 121 -26.22 27.47 -7.82
C LEU A 121 -25.67 26.72 -6.59
N MET A 122 -24.43 26.24 -6.67
CA MET A 122 -23.76 25.55 -5.57
C MET A 122 -23.66 26.42 -4.31
N ASN A 123 -23.18 27.67 -4.45
CA ASN A 123 -23.00 28.59 -3.33
C ASN A 123 -24.33 29.08 -2.74
N GLN A 124 -25.37 29.20 -3.58
CA GLN A 124 -26.69 29.61 -3.14
C GLN A 124 -27.38 28.52 -2.33
N TYR A 125 -27.33 27.27 -2.80
CA TYR A 125 -28.15 26.18 -2.27
C TYR A 125 -27.45 25.28 -1.28
N PHE A 126 -26.11 25.22 -1.28
CA PHE A 126 -25.35 24.22 -0.52
C PHE A 126 -24.18 24.83 0.26
N ILE A 127 -23.76 24.13 1.31
CA ILE A 127 -22.39 24.23 1.82
C ILE A 127 -21.54 23.22 1.06
N ASN A 128 -20.49 23.68 0.38
CA ASN A 128 -19.69 22.85 -0.51
C ASN A 128 -18.42 22.39 0.22
N ILE A 129 -18.24 21.08 0.41
CA ILE A 129 -17.08 20.49 1.08
C ILE A 129 -16.25 19.70 0.09
N LYS A 130 -14.93 19.94 0.11
CA LYS A 130 -13.94 19.20 -0.67
C LYS A 130 -13.04 18.36 0.25
N VAL A 131 -12.77 17.12 -0.14
CA VAL A 131 -11.93 16.18 0.62
C VAL A 131 -10.89 15.54 -0.27
N ASP A 132 -9.63 15.56 0.18
CA ASP A 132 -8.57 14.71 -0.33
C ASP A 132 -8.66 13.33 0.35
N ARG A 133 -8.98 12.29 -0.42
CA ARG A 133 -9.08 10.91 0.09
C ARG A 133 -7.74 10.37 0.60
N GLU A 134 -6.62 10.87 0.09
CA GLU A 134 -5.31 10.44 0.52
C GLU A 134 -4.99 10.98 1.92
N GLN A 135 -5.55 12.15 2.28
CA GLN A 135 -5.51 12.67 3.65
C GLN A 135 -6.58 12.03 4.54
N ARG A 136 -7.80 11.79 4.02
CA ARG A 136 -8.95 11.34 4.80
C ARG A 136 -9.61 10.07 4.23
N PRO A 137 -8.89 8.93 4.23
CA PRO A 137 -9.45 7.67 3.72
C PRO A 137 -10.61 7.15 4.58
N ASP A 138 -10.66 7.53 5.86
CA ASP A 138 -11.75 7.22 6.79
C ASP A 138 -13.10 7.84 6.34
N ILE A 139 -13.03 9.08 5.84
CA ILE A 139 -14.19 9.80 5.31
C ILE A 139 -14.56 9.21 3.94
N ASP A 140 -13.57 9.03 3.07
CA ASP A 140 -13.75 8.41 1.76
C ASP A 140 -14.49 7.07 1.84
N GLU A 141 -14.02 6.15 2.67
CA GLU A 141 -14.65 4.82 2.84
C GLU A 141 -16.11 4.92 3.29
N THR A 142 -16.39 5.77 4.28
CA THR A 142 -17.74 5.94 4.84
C THR A 142 -18.73 6.38 3.75
N TYR A 143 -18.37 7.40 2.97
CA TYR A 143 -19.26 7.96 1.96
C TYR A 143 -19.25 7.15 0.66
N MET A 144 -18.13 6.53 0.28
CA MET A 144 -18.06 5.61 -0.86
C MET A 144 -18.93 4.37 -0.62
N THR A 145 -18.99 3.87 0.62
CA THR A 145 -19.91 2.79 1.01
C THR A 145 -21.37 3.20 0.78
N ALA A 146 -21.74 4.42 1.18
CA ALA A 146 -23.08 4.94 0.95
C ALA A 146 -23.41 5.04 -0.55
N VAL A 147 -22.52 5.63 -1.35
CA VAL A 147 -22.70 5.74 -2.82
C VAL A 147 -22.82 4.36 -3.47
N SER A 148 -22.00 3.40 -3.04
CA SER A 148 -22.02 2.04 -3.57
C SER A 148 -23.33 1.31 -3.23
N LEU A 149 -23.84 1.47 -2.00
CA LEU A 149 -25.14 0.91 -1.60
C LEU A 149 -26.30 1.51 -2.39
N MET A 150 -26.22 2.80 -2.74
CA MET A 150 -27.29 3.50 -3.47
C MET A 150 -27.27 3.21 -4.97
N THR A 151 -26.10 3.09 -5.57
CA THR A 151 -25.95 3.05 -7.03
C THR A 151 -25.47 1.69 -7.57
N GLY A 152 -25.05 0.78 -6.69
CA GLY A 152 -24.44 -0.50 -7.05
C GLY A 152 -22.98 -0.41 -7.53
N ARG A 153 -22.42 0.81 -7.61
CA ARG A 153 -21.04 1.07 -8.05
C ARG A 153 -20.41 2.22 -7.27
N GLY A 154 -19.09 2.29 -7.29
CA GLY A 154 -18.32 3.39 -6.70
C GLY A 154 -17.33 3.98 -7.69
N GLY A 155 -16.68 5.08 -7.30
CA GLY A 155 -15.61 5.69 -8.09
C GLY A 155 -15.39 7.16 -7.76
N TRP A 156 -14.24 7.67 -8.16
CA TRP A 156 -13.88 9.08 -8.02
C TRP A 156 -14.00 9.82 -9.36
N PRO A 157 -14.42 11.09 -9.39
CA PRO A 157 -14.80 11.93 -8.24
C PRO A 157 -16.09 11.40 -7.60
N MET A 158 -16.10 11.34 -6.28
CA MET A 158 -17.29 10.94 -5.53
C MET A 158 -18.10 12.17 -5.18
N SER A 159 -19.40 12.14 -5.45
CA SER A 159 -20.34 13.23 -5.23
C SER A 159 -21.46 12.76 -4.31
N SER A 160 -21.65 13.43 -3.17
CA SER A 160 -22.73 13.10 -2.22
C SER A 160 -23.43 14.35 -1.71
N PHE A 161 -24.76 14.33 -1.66
CA PHE A 161 -25.53 15.32 -0.91
C PHE A 161 -25.84 14.74 0.47
N ILE A 162 -25.46 15.50 1.51
CA ILE A 162 -25.54 15.07 2.90
C ILE A 162 -26.28 16.12 3.75
N THR A 163 -26.95 15.68 4.80
CA THR A 163 -27.60 16.57 5.77
C THR A 163 -26.55 17.32 6.62
N PRO A 164 -26.91 18.41 7.34
CA PRO A 164 -26.03 19.06 8.31
C PRO A 164 -25.51 18.15 9.45
N GLU A 165 -26.10 16.96 9.61
CA GLU A 165 -25.69 15.90 10.52
C GLU A 165 -24.71 14.91 9.86
N GLY A 166 -24.33 15.14 8.60
CA GLY A 166 -23.38 14.33 7.87
C GLY A 166 -23.97 13.02 7.35
N LYS A 167 -25.27 12.97 7.04
CA LYS A 167 -25.93 11.76 6.53
C LYS A 167 -26.26 11.87 5.05
N THR A 168 -25.80 10.93 4.25
CA THR A 168 -26.04 10.88 2.80
C THR A 168 -27.49 10.57 2.50
N PHE A 169 -28.13 11.41 1.68
CA PHE A 169 -29.45 11.14 1.11
C PHE A 169 -29.44 11.02 -0.41
N TRP A 170 -28.34 11.41 -1.06
CA TRP A 170 -28.09 11.18 -2.49
C TRP A 170 -26.59 10.97 -2.76
N GLY A 171 -26.25 10.10 -3.71
CA GLY A 171 -24.86 9.77 -4.05
C GLY A 171 -24.66 9.39 -5.52
N GLY A 172 -23.50 9.73 -6.06
CA GLY A 172 -23.06 9.42 -7.42
C GLY A 172 -21.56 9.64 -7.62
N THR A 173 -21.09 9.53 -8.87
CA THR A 173 -19.68 9.76 -9.24
C THR A 173 -19.53 11.04 -10.06
N TYR A 174 -18.91 10.97 -11.26
CA TYR A 174 -18.89 12.06 -12.22
C TYR A 174 -20.30 12.35 -12.75
N ILE A 175 -20.64 13.64 -12.85
CA ILE A 175 -21.93 14.12 -13.33
C ILE A 175 -21.66 15.21 -14.38
N PRO A 176 -22.12 15.05 -15.64
CA PRO A 176 -21.93 16.06 -16.68
C PRO A 176 -22.54 17.42 -16.30
N PRO A 177 -21.98 18.56 -16.74
CA PRO A 177 -22.34 19.89 -16.24
C PRO A 177 -23.82 20.25 -16.29
N GLU A 178 -24.50 19.98 -17.41
CA GLU A 178 -25.93 20.32 -17.55
C GLU A 178 -26.82 19.43 -16.67
N GLN A 179 -26.47 18.15 -16.54
CA GLN A 179 -27.15 17.24 -15.62
C GLN A 179 -26.89 17.66 -14.17
N PHE A 180 -25.68 18.13 -13.87
CA PHE A 180 -25.31 18.59 -12.54
C PHE A 180 -26.09 19.86 -12.16
N LYS A 181 -26.25 20.84 -13.06
CA LYS A 181 -27.10 22.03 -12.82
C LYS A 181 -28.53 21.65 -12.47
N GLN A 182 -29.13 20.74 -13.26
CA GLN A 182 -30.49 20.30 -13.00
C GLN A 182 -30.60 19.58 -11.66
N LEU A 183 -29.64 18.70 -11.36
CA LEU A 183 -29.58 17.99 -10.09
C LEU A 183 -29.47 18.93 -8.88
N LEU A 184 -28.65 19.99 -8.97
CA LEU A 184 -28.54 21.00 -7.90
C LEU A 184 -29.88 21.70 -7.63
N ILE A 185 -30.65 22.01 -8.68
CA ILE A 185 -31.97 22.62 -8.58
C ILE A 185 -32.98 21.63 -7.96
N ASP A 186 -32.98 20.39 -8.44
CA ASP A 186 -33.91 19.36 -7.98
C ASP A 186 -33.67 19.01 -6.50
N VAL A 187 -32.41 18.81 -6.11
CA VAL A 187 -32.04 18.54 -4.72
C VAL A 187 -32.43 19.70 -3.81
N HIS A 188 -32.19 20.95 -4.22
CA HIS A 188 -32.63 22.12 -3.46
C HIS A 188 -34.16 22.15 -3.31
N GLY A 189 -34.90 21.88 -4.39
CA GLY A 189 -36.36 21.82 -4.37
C GLY A 189 -36.89 20.74 -3.43
N VAL A 190 -36.27 19.56 -3.42
CA VAL A 190 -36.63 18.46 -2.49
C VAL A 190 -36.27 18.83 -1.04
N TRP A 191 -35.12 19.46 -0.81
CA TRP A 191 -34.71 19.93 0.52
C TRP A 191 -35.73 20.93 1.13
N GLN A 192 -36.17 21.90 0.33
CA GLN A 192 -37.10 22.93 0.80
C GLN A 192 -38.54 22.41 0.99
N ASN A 193 -39.02 21.57 0.07
CA ASN A 193 -40.44 21.19 0.04
C ASN A 193 -40.74 19.81 0.66
N GLN A 194 -39.72 18.96 0.84
CA GLN A 194 -39.86 17.57 1.27
C GLN A 194 -38.78 17.16 2.28
N HIS A 195 -38.42 18.08 3.19
CA HIS A 195 -37.35 17.89 4.19
C HIS A 195 -37.50 16.58 4.99
N ASP A 196 -38.70 16.24 5.46
CA ASP A 196 -38.93 15.01 6.22
C ASP A 196 -38.58 13.74 5.42
N LYS A 197 -38.80 13.74 4.10
CA LYS A 197 -38.40 12.63 3.23
C LYS A 197 -36.89 12.56 3.06
N VAL A 198 -36.21 13.71 3.02
CA VAL A 198 -34.75 13.77 2.97
C VAL A 198 -34.16 13.15 4.23
N GLU A 199 -34.64 13.56 5.41
CA GLU A 199 -34.19 13.00 6.69
C GLU A 199 -34.47 11.50 6.77
N GLN A 200 -35.65 11.05 6.37
CA GLN A 200 -35.98 9.62 6.35
C GLN A 200 -35.04 8.82 5.44
N GLN A 201 -34.76 9.33 4.23
CA GLN A 201 -33.82 8.70 3.30
C GLN A 201 -32.40 8.69 3.88
N ALA A 202 -31.97 9.79 4.49
CA ALA A 202 -30.66 9.92 5.11
C ALA A 202 -30.47 8.89 6.23
N GLU A 203 -31.49 8.67 7.05
CA GLU A 203 -31.43 7.67 8.13
C GLU A 203 -31.44 6.24 7.62
N GLN A 204 -32.17 5.96 6.56
CA GLN A 204 -32.15 4.64 5.93
C GLN A 204 -30.76 4.31 5.39
N VAL A 205 -30.11 5.26 4.71
CA VAL A 205 -28.75 5.10 4.19
C VAL A 205 -27.74 4.96 5.34
N ALA A 206 -27.82 5.82 6.36
CA ALA A 206 -26.92 5.73 7.53
C ALA A 206 -27.05 4.38 8.26
N ALA A 207 -28.28 3.89 8.46
CA ALA A 207 -28.53 2.58 9.04
C ALA A 207 -27.98 1.43 8.17
N ALA A 208 -28.10 1.53 6.85
CA ALA A 208 -27.54 0.55 5.92
C ALA A 208 -26.00 0.52 5.97
N VAL A 209 -25.35 1.69 5.97
CA VAL A 209 -23.89 1.82 6.11
C VAL A 209 -23.43 1.24 7.45
N ALA A 210 -24.10 1.60 8.56
CA ALA A 210 -23.80 1.06 9.87
C ALA A 210 -23.96 -0.48 9.92
N LYS A 211 -24.94 -1.03 9.21
CA LYS A 211 -25.16 -2.48 9.13
C LYS A 211 -24.05 -3.20 8.35
N VAL A 212 -23.52 -2.61 7.28
CA VAL A 212 -22.37 -3.17 6.54
C VAL A 212 -21.11 -3.13 7.40
N ASN A 213 -20.92 -2.06 8.16
CA ASN A 213 -19.78 -1.89 9.07
C ASN A 213 -19.85 -2.78 10.33
N LYS A 214 -21.06 -3.21 10.73
CA LYS A 214 -21.26 -4.21 11.78
C LYS A 214 -21.00 -5.60 11.24
N ALA A 215 -19.79 -6.08 11.45
CA ALA A 215 -19.47 -7.48 11.22
C ALA A 215 -20.23 -8.35 12.24
N LYS A 216 -21.04 -9.30 11.75
CA LYS A 216 -21.78 -10.21 12.63
C LYS A 216 -20.86 -11.35 13.05
N ASN A 217 -20.65 -11.48 14.35
CA ASN A 217 -20.01 -12.64 14.94
C ASN A 217 -20.89 -13.89 14.74
N LYS A 218 -20.69 -14.60 13.63
CA LYS A 218 -21.09 -16.01 13.49
C LYS A 218 -19.83 -16.82 13.22
N SER A 219 -19.63 -17.83 14.07
CA SER A 219 -18.40 -18.62 14.22
C SER A 219 -18.08 -19.53 13.01
N ALA A 220 -17.97 -18.98 11.82
CA ALA A 220 -17.36 -19.71 10.71
C ALA A 220 -15.86 -19.81 11.01
N GLN A 221 -15.36 -21.03 11.27
CA GLN A 221 -13.94 -21.23 11.47
C GLN A 221 -13.21 -21.03 10.14
N ILE A 222 -12.36 -20.01 10.08
CA ILE A 222 -11.39 -19.85 8.98
C ILE A 222 -10.38 -20.98 9.09
N ASN A 223 -10.31 -21.81 8.05
CA ASN A 223 -9.46 -22.99 8.00
C ASN A 223 -8.77 -23.11 6.64
N ALA A 224 -7.90 -24.11 6.50
CA ALA A 224 -7.14 -24.35 5.27
C ALA A 224 -8.04 -24.61 4.04
N LEU A 225 -9.26 -25.14 4.22
CA LEU A 225 -10.19 -25.37 3.13
C LEU A 225 -10.74 -24.04 2.56
N LEU A 226 -11.09 -23.09 3.42
CA LEU A 226 -11.56 -21.77 2.97
C LEU A 226 -10.47 -21.00 2.23
N ILE A 227 -9.22 -21.08 2.71
CA ILE A 227 -8.06 -20.49 2.03
C ILE A 227 -7.87 -21.12 0.64
N LYS A 228 -7.99 -22.45 0.55
CA LYS A 228 -7.96 -23.16 -0.74
C LYS A 228 -9.09 -22.72 -1.66
N GLN A 229 -10.31 -22.55 -1.15
CA GLN A 229 -11.46 -22.04 -1.92
C GLN A 229 -11.20 -20.63 -2.45
N ALA A 230 -10.60 -19.74 -1.64
CA ALA A 230 -10.21 -18.40 -2.07
C ALA A 230 -9.28 -18.45 -3.29
N THR A 231 -8.22 -19.26 -3.23
CA THR A 231 -7.30 -19.40 -4.36
C THR A 231 -7.96 -20.00 -5.60
N GLN A 232 -8.95 -20.90 -5.43
CA GLN A 232 -9.68 -21.47 -6.54
C GLN A 232 -10.58 -20.42 -7.23
N VAL A 233 -11.22 -19.52 -6.47
CA VAL A 233 -12.00 -18.41 -7.01
C VAL A 233 -11.10 -17.46 -7.81
N ILE A 234 -9.93 -17.11 -7.28
CA ILE A 234 -8.95 -16.27 -7.99
C ILE A 234 -8.55 -16.93 -9.32
N LEU A 235 -8.26 -18.25 -9.31
CA LEU A 235 -7.92 -18.99 -10.53
C LEU A 235 -9.07 -19.06 -11.55
N THR A 236 -10.33 -18.99 -11.12
CA THR A 236 -11.47 -18.95 -12.06
C THR A 236 -11.54 -17.63 -12.83
N ASN A 237 -11.04 -16.54 -12.25
CA ASN A 237 -10.99 -15.22 -12.89
C ASN A 237 -9.67 -14.96 -13.64
N PHE A 238 -8.70 -15.87 -13.52
CA PHE A 238 -7.39 -15.74 -14.16
C PHE A 238 -7.49 -15.76 -15.70
N ASP A 239 -6.88 -14.77 -16.34
CA ASP A 239 -6.71 -14.69 -17.78
C ASP A 239 -5.42 -15.44 -18.20
N PRO A 240 -5.51 -16.63 -18.82
CA PRO A 240 -4.32 -17.40 -19.17
C PRO A 240 -3.57 -16.86 -20.40
N ILE A 241 -4.15 -15.89 -21.13
CA ILE A 241 -3.55 -15.33 -22.34
C ILE A 241 -2.76 -14.07 -21.99
N HIS A 242 -3.39 -13.14 -21.28
CA HIS A 242 -2.77 -11.85 -20.95
C HIS A 242 -2.42 -11.70 -19.46
N GLY A 243 -2.69 -12.70 -18.61
CA GLY A 243 -2.44 -12.63 -17.18
C GLY A 243 -3.38 -11.68 -16.43
N GLY A 244 -3.42 -11.72 -15.10
CA GLY A 244 -4.34 -10.93 -14.28
C GLY A 244 -5.68 -11.63 -14.02
N PHE A 245 -6.52 -10.98 -13.21
CA PHE A 245 -7.72 -11.58 -12.61
C PHE A 245 -9.00 -10.76 -12.83
N SER A 246 -8.94 -9.76 -13.71
CA SER A 246 -10.08 -8.91 -14.05
C SER A 246 -10.04 -8.55 -15.55
N PRO A 247 -11.19 -8.19 -16.15
CA PRO A 247 -11.21 -7.57 -17.47
C PRO A 247 -10.71 -6.12 -17.41
N ALA A 248 -10.57 -5.47 -18.57
CA ALA A 248 -10.25 -4.05 -18.71
C ALA A 248 -11.32 -3.13 -18.08
N PRO A 249 -10.92 -2.03 -17.39
CA PRO A 249 -9.54 -1.67 -17.06
C PRO A 249 -8.91 -2.65 -16.04
N LYS A 250 -7.67 -3.08 -16.28
CA LYS A 250 -6.97 -4.10 -15.50
C LYS A 250 -6.09 -3.50 -14.42
N PHE A 251 -6.33 -3.96 -13.18
CA PHE A 251 -5.52 -3.62 -12.01
C PHE A 251 -4.61 -4.80 -11.65
N PRO A 252 -3.41 -4.55 -11.07
CA PRO A 252 -2.48 -5.63 -10.72
C PRO A 252 -3.00 -6.62 -9.67
N ASN A 253 -3.95 -6.22 -8.82
CA ASN A 253 -4.55 -7.06 -7.76
C ASN A 253 -3.48 -7.68 -6.83
N GLU A 254 -2.62 -6.85 -6.25
CA GLU A 254 -1.44 -7.25 -5.48
C GLU A 254 -1.78 -8.18 -4.29
N SER A 255 -2.91 -7.95 -3.61
CA SER A 255 -3.37 -8.80 -2.50
C SER A 255 -3.62 -10.25 -2.93
N GLU A 256 -4.19 -10.46 -4.12
CA GLU A 256 -4.42 -11.79 -4.68
C GLU A 256 -3.08 -12.46 -5.02
N LEU A 257 -2.16 -11.71 -5.65
CA LEU A 257 -0.81 -12.20 -5.97
C LEU A 257 -0.05 -12.62 -4.71
N PHE A 258 -0.11 -11.85 -3.62
CA PHE A 258 0.49 -12.24 -2.33
C PHE A 258 -0.09 -13.55 -1.79
N LEU A 259 -1.41 -13.74 -1.85
CA LEU A 259 -2.03 -14.98 -1.39
C LEU A 259 -1.61 -16.17 -2.27
N LEU A 260 -1.59 -16.02 -3.59
CA LEU A 260 -1.16 -17.07 -4.52
C LEU A 260 0.31 -17.47 -4.29
N LEU A 261 1.19 -16.49 -4.04
CA LEU A 261 2.60 -16.73 -3.72
C LEU A 261 2.77 -17.45 -2.37
N ASP A 262 2.09 -17.00 -1.31
CA ASP A 262 2.12 -17.66 0.00
C ASP A 262 1.61 -19.11 -0.10
N GLN A 263 0.49 -19.34 -0.80
CA GLN A 263 -0.06 -20.68 -1.00
C GLN A 263 0.86 -21.55 -1.87
N THR A 264 1.49 -20.99 -2.90
CA THR A 264 2.51 -21.69 -3.69
C THR A 264 3.68 -22.12 -2.80
N LYS A 265 4.21 -21.22 -1.96
CA LYS A 265 5.28 -21.54 -1.01
C LYS A 265 4.85 -22.62 -0.03
N ARG A 266 3.59 -22.60 0.42
CA ARG A 266 3.07 -23.58 1.38
C ARG A 266 2.80 -24.95 0.78
N THR A 267 2.20 -25.03 -0.41
CA THR A 267 1.71 -26.30 -0.94
C THR A 267 2.52 -26.83 -2.12
N GLY A 268 3.40 -26.01 -2.71
CA GLY A 268 4.08 -26.31 -3.96
C GLY A 268 3.14 -26.41 -5.16
N ASN A 269 1.97 -25.78 -5.11
CA ASN A 269 0.97 -25.87 -6.18
C ASN A 269 1.43 -25.08 -7.42
N LYS A 270 1.75 -25.82 -8.48
CA LYS A 270 2.25 -25.25 -9.75
C LYS A 270 1.22 -24.47 -10.53
N THR A 271 -0.08 -24.76 -10.36
CA THR A 271 -1.15 -24.00 -11.03
C THR A 271 -1.23 -22.58 -10.49
N LEU A 272 -1.08 -22.41 -9.17
CA LEU A 272 -1.02 -21.09 -8.54
C LEU A 272 0.22 -20.33 -9.01
N LEU A 273 1.39 -20.99 -9.01
CA LEU A 273 2.62 -20.39 -9.49
C LEU A 273 2.51 -19.95 -10.96
N HIS A 274 1.96 -20.80 -11.82
CA HIS A 274 1.77 -20.50 -13.24
C HIS A 274 0.91 -19.25 -13.45
N ALA A 275 -0.20 -19.11 -12.72
CA ALA A 275 -1.04 -17.92 -12.80
C ALA A 275 -0.29 -16.65 -12.39
N VAL A 276 0.54 -16.73 -11.35
CA VAL A 276 1.44 -15.62 -10.95
C VAL A 276 2.44 -15.32 -12.05
N GLU A 277 3.17 -16.31 -12.58
CA GLU A 277 4.20 -16.11 -13.59
C GLU A 277 3.64 -15.49 -14.88
N VAL A 278 2.50 -15.96 -15.39
CA VAL A 278 1.85 -15.38 -16.57
C VAL A 278 1.48 -13.92 -16.32
N THR A 279 0.89 -13.64 -15.15
CA THR A 279 0.49 -12.27 -14.75
C THR A 279 1.69 -11.33 -14.65
N LEU A 280 2.75 -11.75 -13.94
CA LEU A 280 3.95 -10.93 -13.75
C LEU A 280 4.73 -10.74 -15.06
N ASN A 281 4.79 -11.75 -15.92
CA ASN A 281 5.43 -11.62 -17.23
C ASN A 281 4.66 -10.65 -18.12
N ALA A 282 3.34 -10.76 -18.18
CA ALA A 282 2.50 -9.87 -18.99
C ALA A 282 2.60 -8.41 -18.53
N MET A 283 2.52 -8.14 -17.22
CA MET A 283 2.67 -6.77 -16.69
C MET A 283 4.06 -6.19 -16.96
N ALA A 284 5.13 -6.96 -16.73
CA ALA A 284 6.51 -6.47 -16.94
C ALA A 284 6.86 -6.27 -18.43
N GLN A 285 6.20 -7.00 -19.32
CA GLN A 285 6.35 -6.84 -20.77
C GLN A 285 5.42 -5.77 -21.33
N GLY A 286 4.30 -5.48 -20.67
CA GLY A 286 3.35 -4.45 -21.08
C GLY A 286 3.86 -3.03 -20.89
N GLY A 287 3.06 -2.06 -21.36
CA GLY A 287 3.30 -0.64 -21.13
C GLY A 287 2.85 -0.16 -19.74
N ILE A 288 2.17 -0.99 -18.95
CA ILE A 288 1.97 -0.72 -17.51
C ILE A 288 3.30 -0.64 -16.76
N TYR A 289 4.32 -1.37 -17.21
CA TYR A 289 5.68 -1.22 -16.72
C TYR A 289 6.44 -0.21 -17.59
N ASP A 290 6.95 0.86 -16.97
CA ASP A 290 7.73 1.86 -17.70
C ASP A 290 9.09 1.28 -18.10
N GLN A 291 9.19 0.82 -19.35
CA GLN A 291 10.39 0.17 -19.88
C GLN A 291 11.66 1.05 -19.79
N VAL A 292 11.51 2.39 -19.75
CA VAL A 292 12.66 3.33 -19.72
C VAL A 292 13.05 3.73 -18.31
N GLY A 293 12.06 4.04 -17.46
CA GLY A 293 12.30 4.51 -16.10
C GLY A 293 12.33 3.42 -15.05
N GLY A 294 11.74 2.26 -15.34
CA GLY A 294 11.28 1.33 -14.32
C GLY A 294 10.06 1.85 -13.56
N GLY A 295 9.55 1.01 -12.68
CA GLY A 295 8.34 1.27 -11.93
C GLY A 295 7.06 1.07 -12.75
N PHE A 296 5.95 0.90 -12.03
CA PHE A 296 4.66 0.56 -12.59
C PHE A 296 3.70 1.74 -12.58
N HIS A 297 2.96 1.89 -13.67
CA HIS A 297 1.75 2.68 -13.70
C HIS A 297 0.62 1.98 -12.93
N ARG A 298 -0.39 2.73 -12.50
CA ARG A 298 -1.39 2.25 -11.54
C ARG A 298 -2.25 1.11 -12.08
N TYR A 299 -2.68 1.22 -13.33
CA TYR A 299 -3.52 0.23 -14.00
C TYR A 299 -3.43 0.38 -15.52
N SER A 300 -3.95 -0.62 -16.27
CA SER A 300 -4.05 -0.57 -17.72
C SER A 300 -5.49 -0.40 -18.18
N THR A 301 -5.71 0.40 -19.21
CA THR A 301 -7.03 0.63 -19.80
C THR A 301 -7.45 -0.49 -20.76
N ASP A 302 -6.53 -1.37 -21.13
CA ASP A 302 -6.77 -2.53 -22.00
C ASP A 302 -6.51 -3.87 -21.30
N ASN A 303 -6.75 -4.97 -22.02
CA ASN A 303 -6.59 -6.32 -21.48
C ASN A 303 -5.15 -6.84 -21.52
N GLN A 304 -4.32 -6.25 -22.38
CA GLN A 304 -2.97 -6.68 -22.74
C GLN A 304 -1.89 -6.07 -21.85
N TRP A 305 -2.28 -5.16 -20.94
CA TRP A 305 -1.37 -4.34 -20.13
C TRP A 305 -0.57 -3.34 -20.97
N LEU A 306 -1.03 -2.99 -22.17
CA LEU A 306 -0.27 -2.17 -23.11
C LEU A 306 -0.44 -0.67 -22.83
N VAL A 307 -1.68 -0.19 -22.72
CA VAL A 307 -2.00 1.22 -22.49
C VAL A 307 -2.21 1.44 -21.00
N PRO A 308 -1.30 2.12 -20.28
CA PRO A 308 -1.50 2.46 -18.89
C PRO A 308 -2.42 3.68 -18.74
N HIS A 309 -3.00 3.85 -17.56
CA HIS A 309 -3.25 5.17 -17.02
C HIS A 309 -1.94 5.64 -16.36
N PHE A 310 -1.28 6.66 -16.91
CA PHE A 310 0.17 6.91 -16.70
C PHE A 310 0.57 7.36 -15.28
N GLU A 311 -0.38 7.46 -14.37
CA GLU A 311 -0.17 7.69 -12.95
C GLU A 311 0.73 6.62 -12.32
N LYS A 312 1.66 7.01 -11.44
CA LYS A 312 2.47 6.08 -10.63
C LYS A 312 2.31 6.38 -9.15
N MET A 313 1.91 5.36 -8.38
CA MET A 313 1.70 5.47 -6.94
C MET A 313 2.78 4.73 -6.16
N LEU A 314 3.19 5.28 -5.01
CA LEU A 314 4.19 4.65 -4.14
C LEU A 314 3.76 3.27 -3.66
N TYR A 315 2.47 3.08 -3.34
CA TYR A 315 1.97 1.79 -2.87
C TYR A 315 2.02 0.70 -3.96
N ASN A 316 1.79 1.06 -5.24
CA ASN A 316 1.96 0.11 -6.33
C ASN A 316 3.44 -0.28 -6.46
N GLN A 317 4.35 0.70 -6.35
CA GLN A 317 5.78 0.39 -6.39
C GLN A 317 6.15 -0.56 -5.25
N ALA A 318 5.70 -0.27 -4.03
CA ALA A 318 6.01 -1.06 -2.83
C ALA A 318 5.54 -2.51 -2.95
N HIS A 319 4.28 -2.72 -3.34
CA HIS A 319 3.71 -4.05 -3.40
C HIS A 319 4.20 -4.82 -4.63
N LEU A 320 4.27 -4.20 -5.80
CA LEU A 320 4.72 -4.91 -6.99
C LEU A 320 6.19 -5.30 -6.87
N SER A 321 7.09 -4.42 -6.43
CA SER A 321 8.49 -4.84 -6.21
C SER A 321 8.58 -6.03 -5.25
N ARG A 322 7.76 -6.05 -4.19
CA ARG A 322 7.71 -7.15 -3.22
C ARG A 322 7.13 -8.44 -3.83
N VAL A 323 6.08 -8.36 -4.63
CA VAL A 323 5.52 -9.52 -5.36
C VAL A 323 6.55 -10.11 -6.33
N TYR A 324 7.27 -9.28 -7.10
CA TYR A 324 8.34 -9.74 -7.98
C TYR A 324 9.52 -10.36 -7.20
N LEU A 325 9.86 -9.82 -6.02
CA LEU A 325 10.88 -10.42 -5.14
C LEU A 325 10.47 -11.81 -4.63
N GLN A 326 9.20 -12.00 -4.23
CA GLN A 326 8.70 -13.29 -3.79
C GLN A 326 8.58 -14.30 -4.95
N ALA A 327 8.20 -13.84 -6.14
CA ALA A 327 8.24 -14.66 -7.34
C ALA A 327 9.69 -15.06 -7.67
N TYR A 328 10.66 -14.15 -7.52
CA TYR A 328 12.08 -14.46 -7.66
C TYR A 328 12.54 -15.50 -6.63
N GLU A 329 12.17 -15.37 -5.36
CA GLU A 329 12.49 -16.35 -4.32
C GLU A 329 11.99 -17.76 -4.71
N LEU A 330 10.77 -17.87 -5.24
CA LEU A 330 10.16 -19.15 -5.59
C LEU A 330 10.67 -19.76 -6.91
N THR A 331 11.03 -18.94 -7.88
CA THR A 331 11.35 -19.40 -9.25
C THR A 331 12.83 -19.35 -9.57
N GLN A 332 13.60 -18.53 -8.85
CA GLN A 332 14.97 -18.13 -9.16
C GLN A 332 15.13 -17.52 -10.56
N ASN A 333 14.04 -17.03 -11.16
CA ASN A 333 14.07 -16.40 -12.48
C ASN A 333 14.66 -14.97 -12.38
N PRO A 334 15.84 -14.70 -12.96
CA PRO A 334 16.51 -13.41 -12.83
C PRO A 334 15.71 -12.24 -13.44
N PHE A 335 14.75 -12.52 -14.33
CA PHE A 335 13.84 -11.50 -14.85
C PHE A 335 13.04 -10.82 -13.74
N TYR A 336 12.51 -11.57 -12.78
CA TYR A 336 11.74 -10.98 -11.67
C TYR A 336 12.63 -10.14 -10.74
N ALA A 337 13.86 -10.60 -10.46
CA ALA A 337 14.84 -9.81 -9.72
C ALA A 337 15.20 -8.50 -10.44
N ARG A 338 15.30 -8.51 -11.77
CA ARG A 338 15.55 -7.33 -12.60
C ARG A 338 14.40 -6.33 -12.48
N ILE A 339 13.15 -6.77 -12.64
CA ILE A 339 11.96 -5.90 -12.54
C ILE A 339 11.82 -5.30 -11.14
N ALA A 340 12.03 -6.10 -10.09
CA ALA A 340 12.03 -5.60 -8.72
C ALA A 340 13.11 -4.53 -8.49
N ARG A 341 14.34 -4.77 -8.94
CA ARG A 341 15.47 -3.83 -8.84
C ARG A 341 15.18 -2.52 -9.57
N GLN A 342 14.72 -2.59 -10.82
CA GLN A 342 14.40 -1.40 -11.61
C GLN A 342 13.25 -0.59 -11.00
N THR A 343 12.25 -1.26 -10.44
CA THR A 343 11.13 -0.61 -9.71
C THR A 343 11.62 0.12 -8.46
N LEU A 344 12.47 -0.52 -7.65
CA LEU A 344 13.03 0.11 -6.44
C LEU A 344 14.02 1.23 -6.79
N ASP A 345 14.80 1.07 -7.87
CA ASP A 345 15.74 2.09 -8.34
C ASP A 345 15.00 3.31 -8.91
N TYR A 346 13.81 3.14 -9.48
CA TYR A 346 12.90 4.25 -9.77
C TYR A 346 12.49 5.00 -8.50
N VAL A 347 12.03 4.29 -7.45
CA VAL A 347 11.63 4.90 -6.17
C VAL A 347 12.79 5.68 -5.54
N LEU A 348 13.99 5.07 -5.48
CA LEU A 348 15.19 5.71 -4.91
C LEU A 348 15.61 6.96 -5.69
N ARG A 349 15.37 6.98 -7.00
CA ARG A 349 15.79 8.07 -7.88
C ARG A 349 14.79 9.22 -7.96
N GLU A 350 13.50 8.91 -8.10
CA GLU A 350 12.47 9.89 -8.50
C GLU A 350 11.46 10.19 -7.39
N MET A 351 11.26 9.25 -6.46
CA MET A 351 10.28 9.39 -5.38
C MET A 351 10.91 9.68 -4.01
N THR A 352 12.23 9.82 -3.90
CA THR A 352 12.88 10.01 -2.60
C THR A 352 12.98 11.48 -2.23
N ALA A 353 12.53 11.81 -1.02
CA ALA A 353 12.70 13.15 -0.45
C ALA A 353 14.12 13.34 0.11
N GLU A 354 14.65 14.57 -0.01
CA GLU A 354 16.04 14.89 0.37
C GLU A 354 16.35 14.49 1.82
N LYS A 355 15.44 14.85 2.74
CA LYS A 355 15.55 14.59 4.18
C LYS A 355 15.20 13.15 4.59
N GLY A 356 14.73 12.32 3.66
CA GLY A 356 14.21 10.98 3.92
C GLY A 356 12.70 10.89 3.74
N GLY A 357 12.20 9.67 3.61
CA GLY A 357 10.82 9.42 3.18
C GLY A 357 10.68 9.39 1.66
N PHE A 358 9.53 8.91 1.21
CA PHE A 358 9.16 8.76 -0.18
C PHE A 358 7.85 9.50 -0.47
N TYR A 359 7.85 10.23 -1.59
CA TYR A 359 6.70 10.95 -2.15
C TYR A 359 5.58 9.99 -2.56
N SER A 360 4.36 10.48 -2.60
CA SER A 360 3.16 9.63 -2.70
C SER A 360 2.89 9.19 -4.14
N ALA A 361 3.01 10.10 -5.11
CA ALA A 361 2.61 9.83 -6.49
C ALA A 361 3.27 10.74 -7.52
N SER A 362 3.18 10.33 -8.80
CA SER A 362 3.32 11.20 -9.95
C SER A 362 2.07 11.11 -10.84
N ASP A 363 1.64 12.26 -11.36
CA ASP A 363 0.45 12.42 -12.19
C ASP A 363 0.55 11.68 -13.54
N ALA A 364 -0.60 11.41 -14.15
CA ALA A 364 -0.69 10.84 -15.49
C ALA A 364 -0.41 11.90 -16.58
N ASP A 365 -0.75 13.16 -16.30
CA ASP A 365 -0.64 14.26 -17.24
C ASP A 365 0.72 14.96 -17.18
N SER A 366 1.25 15.30 -18.35
CA SER A 366 2.35 16.25 -18.51
C SER A 366 2.08 17.15 -19.72
N ASP A 367 2.35 18.45 -19.58
CA ASP A 367 2.05 19.46 -20.62
C ASP A 367 0.57 19.44 -21.06
N GLY A 368 -0.33 19.21 -20.10
CA GLY A 368 -1.78 19.14 -20.32
C GLY A 368 -2.27 17.93 -21.14
N LYS A 369 -1.43 16.91 -21.34
CA LYS A 369 -1.76 15.68 -22.06
C LYS A 369 -1.31 14.44 -21.30
N GLU A 370 -2.18 13.45 -21.22
CA GLU A 370 -1.88 12.17 -20.60
C GLU A 370 -0.71 11.47 -21.31
N GLY A 371 0.27 10.98 -20.53
CA GLY A 371 1.32 10.11 -21.04
C GLY A 371 2.40 10.77 -21.92
N SER A 372 2.31 12.07 -22.19
CA SER A 372 3.21 12.81 -23.10
C SER A 372 4.70 12.66 -22.75
N PHE A 373 5.01 12.56 -21.46
CA PHE A 373 6.35 12.33 -20.93
C PHE A 373 6.91 10.96 -21.33
N TYR A 374 6.08 9.92 -21.42
CA TYR A 374 6.47 8.52 -21.51
C TYR A 374 6.57 7.97 -22.93
N ILE A 375 5.86 8.56 -23.89
CA ILE A 375 5.71 8.06 -25.26
C ILE A 375 6.82 8.54 -26.22
N TRP A 376 7.08 7.75 -27.27
CA TRP A 376 8.20 7.94 -28.22
C TRP A 376 7.78 7.80 -29.69
N THR A 377 8.41 8.59 -30.54
CA THR A 377 8.39 8.40 -31.99
C THR A 377 9.65 7.65 -32.46
N PRO A 378 9.60 6.97 -33.62
CA PRO A 378 10.80 6.37 -34.21
C PRO A 378 11.91 7.40 -34.46
N THR A 379 11.54 8.63 -34.81
CA THR A 379 12.50 9.72 -35.05
C THR A 379 13.21 10.13 -33.77
N GLU A 380 12.49 10.33 -32.67
CA GLU A 380 13.11 10.65 -31.36
C GLU A 380 14.10 9.58 -30.93
N ILE A 381 13.78 8.29 -31.10
CA ILE A 381 14.69 7.18 -30.77
C ILE A 381 15.94 7.23 -31.65
N LYS A 382 15.80 7.41 -32.96
CA LYS A 382 16.94 7.48 -33.90
C LYS A 382 17.83 8.71 -33.69
N THR A 383 17.28 9.81 -33.22
CA THR A 383 18.05 11.02 -32.90
C THR A 383 18.77 10.87 -31.55
N THR A 384 18.22 10.08 -30.63
CA THR A 384 18.76 9.91 -29.27
C THR A 384 19.86 8.85 -29.19
N LEU A 385 19.75 7.78 -29.98
CA LEU A 385 20.63 6.61 -29.92
C LEU A 385 21.57 6.54 -31.13
N THR A 386 22.63 5.73 -31.01
CA THR A 386 23.44 5.36 -32.19
C THR A 386 22.59 4.59 -33.20
N PRO A 387 22.95 4.56 -34.50
CA PRO A 387 22.15 3.86 -35.51
C PRO A 387 21.85 2.38 -35.17
N ASP A 388 22.84 1.66 -34.64
CA ASP A 388 22.69 0.25 -34.26
C ASP A 388 21.79 0.08 -33.04
N ASP A 389 21.96 0.93 -32.03
CA ASP A 389 21.13 0.92 -30.82
C ASP A 389 19.69 1.33 -31.11
N ALA A 390 19.49 2.31 -31.98
CA ALA A 390 18.17 2.74 -32.43
C ALA A 390 17.45 1.61 -33.18
N SER A 391 18.16 0.89 -34.06
CA SER A 391 17.61 -0.26 -34.78
C SER A 391 17.17 -1.37 -33.81
N LEU A 392 18.03 -1.70 -32.85
CA LEU A 392 17.72 -2.68 -31.80
C LEU A 392 16.52 -2.22 -30.96
N ALA A 393 16.52 -0.98 -30.46
CA ALA A 393 15.44 -0.46 -29.62
C ALA A 393 14.09 -0.45 -30.35
N ILE A 394 14.07 -0.03 -31.63
CA ILE A 394 12.85 0.00 -32.44
C ILE A 394 12.29 -1.41 -32.63
N SER A 395 13.16 -2.38 -32.93
CA SER A 395 12.76 -3.77 -33.12
C SER A 395 12.30 -4.43 -31.81
N LEU A 396 13.04 -4.21 -30.72
CA LEU A 396 12.79 -4.84 -29.43
C LEU A 396 11.50 -4.31 -28.77
N PHE A 397 11.28 -2.99 -28.81
CA PHE A 397 10.19 -2.34 -28.09
C PHE A 397 8.90 -2.14 -28.91
N GLY A 398 8.77 -2.84 -30.04
CA GLY A 398 7.57 -2.79 -30.87
C GLY A 398 7.26 -1.40 -31.44
N VAL A 399 8.29 -0.59 -31.72
CA VAL A 399 8.10 0.81 -32.14
C VAL A 399 7.68 0.86 -33.61
N THR A 400 6.53 1.47 -33.88
CA THR A 400 5.98 1.62 -35.24
C THR A 400 5.90 3.10 -35.65
N LYS A 401 5.74 3.34 -36.95
CA LYS A 401 5.52 4.70 -37.49
C LYS A 401 4.15 5.28 -37.10
N THR A 402 3.13 4.43 -36.98
CA THR A 402 1.75 4.85 -36.64
C THR A 402 1.56 5.03 -35.14
N GLY A 403 2.42 4.43 -34.31
CA GLY A 403 2.24 4.42 -32.87
C GLY A 403 1.24 3.37 -32.39
N ASN A 404 1.20 3.18 -31.08
CA ASN A 404 0.21 2.39 -30.34
C ASN A 404 -0.62 3.24 -29.35
N PHE A 405 -0.31 4.55 -29.25
CA PHE A 405 -1.05 5.52 -28.43
C PHE A 405 -0.90 6.93 -29.02
N GLU A 406 -2.02 7.56 -29.39
CA GLU A 406 -2.06 8.94 -29.92
C GLU A 406 -1.00 9.28 -30.99
N GLY A 407 -0.74 8.36 -31.93
CA GLY A 407 0.25 8.55 -32.99
C GLY A 407 1.73 8.38 -32.55
N LYS A 408 1.96 7.99 -31.28
CA LYS A 408 3.27 7.71 -30.69
C LYS A 408 3.29 6.31 -30.06
N ASN A 409 4.45 5.89 -29.55
CA ASN A 409 4.65 4.55 -29.02
C ASN A 409 4.89 4.60 -27.51
N ILE A 410 4.06 3.89 -26.77
CA ILE A 410 4.40 3.32 -25.47
C ILE A 410 5.36 2.17 -25.75
N LEU A 411 6.53 2.19 -25.11
CA LEU A 411 7.48 1.09 -25.24
C LEU A 411 6.96 -0.10 -24.42
N TYR A 412 6.97 -1.27 -25.05
CA TYR A 412 6.57 -2.54 -24.44
C TYR A 412 7.40 -3.65 -25.09
N LEU A 413 7.45 -4.85 -24.51
CA LEU A 413 8.15 -6.00 -25.06
C LEU A 413 7.13 -6.93 -25.74
N PRO A 414 7.08 -7.01 -27.10
CA PRO A 414 6.13 -7.86 -27.81
C PRO A 414 6.37 -9.37 -27.61
N GLN A 415 7.57 -9.71 -27.15
CA GLN A 415 8.01 -11.06 -26.82
C GLN A 415 9.00 -11.00 -25.66
N SER A 416 9.25 -12.13 -25.00
CA SER A 416 10.22 -12.20 -23.91
C SER A 416 11.64 -11.86 -24.41
N LEU A 417 12.48 -11.31 -23.52
CA LEU A 417 13.89 -11.02 -23.85
C LEU A 417 14.67 -12.26 -24.26
N ALA A 418 14.37 -13.41 -23.64
CA ALA A 418 14.97 -14.70 -24.01
C ALA A 418 14.57 -15.09 -25.44
N THR A 419 13.27 -15.02 -25.77
CA THR A 419 12.77 -15.30 -27.12
C THR A 419 13.35 -14.35 -28.16
N TYR A 420 13.50 -13.05 -27.82
CA TYR A 420 14.14 -12.08 -28.70
C TYR A 420 15.61 -12.45 -28.93
N ALA A 421 16.36 -12.77 -27.87
CA ALA A 421 17.76 -13.17 -27.97
C ALA A 421 17.93 -14.41 -28.87
N ASP A 422 17.11 -15.44 -28.67
CA ASP A 422 17.13 -16.67 -29.47
C ASP A 422 16.82 -16.39 -30.96
N ASN A 423 15.75 -15.63 -31.23
CA ASN A 423 15.34 -15.28 -32.60
C ASN A 423 16.38 -14.46 -33.35
N HIS A 424 17.20 -13.69 -32.64
CA HIS A 424 18.24 -12.84 -33.19
C HIS A 424 19.66 -13.40 -33.00
N GLN A 425 19.79 -14.62 -32.49
CA GLN A 425 21.08 -15.31 -32.24
C GLN A 425 22.04 -14.46 -31.38
N LEU A 426 21.50 -13.82 -30.35
CA LEU A 426 22.25 -13.02 -29.39
C LEU A 426 22.42 -13.77 -28.08
N GLU A 427 23.56 -13.57 -27.43
CA GLU A 427 23.72 -13.99 -26.04
C GLU A 427 22.84 -13.13 -25.13
N THR A 428 22.06 -13.77 -24.27
CA THR A 428 21.08 -13.08 -23.41
C THR A 428 21.76 -12.05 -22.49
N ALA A 429 22.95 -12.37 -21.97
CA ALA A 429 23.69 -11.47 -21.10
C ALA A 429 24.15 -10.19 -21.83
N ASP A 430 24.63 -10.32 -23.07
CA ASP A 430 25.06 -9.19 -23.89
C ASP A 430 23.88 -8.32 -24.31
N LEU A 431 22.75 -8.95 -24.66
CA LEU A 431 21.50 -8.25 -24.95
C LEU A 431 21.05 -7.42 -23.74
N LEU A 432 21.06 -7.99 -22.53
CA LEU A 432 20.67 -7.27 -21.31
C LEU A 432 21.56 -6.06 -21.03
N ASN A 433 22.89 -6.21 -21.14
CA ASN A 433 23.84 -5.12 -20.97
C ASN A 433 23.59 -4.00 -21.99
N LYS A 434 23.32 -4.36 -23.24
CA LYS A 434 23.02 -3.41 -24.31
C LYS A 434 21.69 -2.68 -24.08
N ILE A 435 20.65 -3.41 -23.65
CA ILE A 435 19.37 -2.83 -23.27
C ILE A 435 19.55 -1.83 -22.12
N ASP A 436 20.31 -2.16 -21.08
CA ASP A 436 20.54 -1.24 -19.96
C ASP A 436 21.20 0.07 -20.38
N ALA A 437 22.19 0.02 -21.27
CA ALA A 437 22.82 1.22 -21.83
C ALA A 437 21.86 2.06 -22.69
N ILE A 438 21.03 1.40 -23.51
CA ILE A 438 20.00 2.04 -24.33
C ILE A 438 18.98 2.76 -23.44
N LEU A 439 18.43 2.04 -22.45
CA LEU A 439 17.41 2.57 -21.55
C LEU A 439 17.97 3.74 -20.72
N ASP A 440 19.22 3.67 -20.26
CA ASP A 440 19.87 4.79 -19.58
C ASP A 440 19.96 6.05 -20.47
N THR A 441 20.30 5.87 -21.75
CA THR A 441 20.38 6.97 -22.72
C THR A 441 18.99 7.57 -23.01
N LEU A 442 17.99 6.72 -23.26
CA LEU A 442 16.60 7.16 -23.43
C LEU A 442 16.08 7.87 -22.18
N ARG A 443 16.40 7.38 -20.99
CA ARG A 443 16.00 8.00 -19.72
C ARG A 443 16.60 9.40 -19.55
N LYS A 444 17.88 9.59 -19.88
CA LYS A 444 18.54 10.92 -19.84
C LYS A 444 17.89 11.89 -20.83
N ALA A 445 17.55 11.43 -22.03
CA ALA A 445 16.83 12.25 -23.01
C ALA A 445 15.41 12.58 -22.52
N ARG A 446 14.69 11.61 -21.95
CA ARG A 446 13.34 11.81 -21.38
C ARG A 446 13.34 12.82 -20.24
N ALA A 447 14.39 12.85 -19.42
CA ALA A 447 14.51 13.80 -18.32
C ALA A 447 14.59 15.28 -18.76
N GLN A 448 14.78 15.57 -20.05
CA GLN A 448 14.72 16.92 -20.60
C GLN A 448 13.30 17.37 -20.99
N ARG A 449 12.31 16.46 -20.92
CA ARG A 449 10.89 16.77 -21.16
C ARG A 449 10.28 17.37 -19.89
N VAL A 450 9.12 18.03 -20.04
CA VAL A 450 8.32 18.46 -18.90
C VAL A 450 7.90 17.20 -18.11
N PRO A 451 8.28 17.05 -16.84
CA PRO A 451 7.88 15.90 -16.05
C PRO A 451 6.40 16.01 -15.63
N PRO A 452 5.72 14.89 -15.38
CA PRO A 452 4.41 14.94 -14.72
C PRO A 452 4.53 15.60 -13.34
N PHE A 453 3.43 16.21 -12.90
CA PHE A 453 3.36 16.76 -11.54
C PHE A 453 3.64 15.64 -10.53
N ARG A 454 4.48 15.92 -9.54
CA ARG A 454 4.76 14.98 -8.44
C ARG A 454 4.03 15.45 -7.19
N ASP A 455 3.28 14.53 -6.59
CA ASP A 455 2.68 14.77 -5.30
C ASP A 455 3.70 14.46 -4.20
N ASP A 456 4.25 15.53 -3.63
CA ASP A 456 5.35 15.47 -2.67
C ASP A 456 4.89 15.11 -1.24
N LYS A 457 3.62 14.72 -1.05
CA LYS A 457 3.15 14.21 0.24
C LYS A 457 3.92 12.93 0.59
N ILE A 458 4.42 12.87 1.82
CA ILE A 458 4.93 11.64 2.42
C ILE A 458 3.80 11.06 3.29
N ILE A 459 3.21 9.96 2.83
CA ILE A 459 2.13 9.26 3.55
C ILE A 459 2.73 8.13 4.39
N THR A 460 2.45 8.14 5.69
CA THR A 460 3.01 7.20 6.67
C THR A 460 2.73 5.74 6.30
N ALA A 461 1.49 5.38 5.98
CA ALA A 461 1.14 4.02 5.55
C ALA A 461 1.95 3.54 4.32
N TRP A 462 2.03 4.35 3.26
CA TRP A 462 2.69 3.96 2.00
C TRP A 462 4.19 3.87 2.16
N ASN A 463 4.76 4.71 3.02
CA ASN A 463 6.16 4.62 3.40
C ASN A 463 6.45 3.37 4.25
N GLY A 464 5.51 2.95 5.10
CA GLY A 464 5.55 1.66 5.81
C GLY A 464 5.64 0.47 4.85
N MET A 465 4.79 0.44 3.81
CA MET A 465 4.84 -0.58 2.75
C MET A 465 6.21 -0.60 2.05
N MET A 466 6.75 0.58 1.72
CA MET A 466 8.04 0.70 1.05
C MET A 466 9.20 0.22 1.92
N ILE A 467 9.15 0.43 3.25
CA ILE A 467 10.13 -0.14 4.19
C ILE A 467 10.14 -1.66 4.08
N SER A 468 8.96 -2.31 4.13
CA SER A 468 8.84 -3.77 3.99
C SER A 468 9.48 -4.26 2.69
N SER A 469 9.18 -3.62 1.56
CA SER A 469 9.74 -4.04 0.26
C SER A 469 11.25 -3.83 0.18
N LEU A 470 11.79 -2.71 0.68
CA LEU A 470 13.23 -2.43 0.64
C LEU A 470 14.04 -3.38 1.53
N VAL A 471 13.48 -3.76 2.68
CA VAL A 471 14.10 -4.77 3.55
C VAL A 471 14.17 -6.12 2.84
N GLU A 472 13.06 -6.58 2.27
CA GLU A 472 12.98 -7.86 1.56
C GLU A 472 13.94 -7.86 0.35
N ALA A 473 14.02 -6.75 -0.40
CA ALA A 473 14.96 -6.58 -1.50
C ALA A 473 16.41 -6.69 -1.05
N SER A 474 16.76 -6.09 0.09
CA SER A 474 18.13 -6.12 0.60
C SER A 474 18.61 -7.54 0.90
N GLN A 475 17.71 -8.40 1.36
CA GLN A 475 18.00 -9.78 1.72
C GLN A 475 18.03 -10.68 0.48
N LEU A 476 17.02 -10.60 -0.39
CA LEU A 476 16.89 -11.48 -1.55
C LEU A 476 17.81 -11.12 -2.70
N LEU A 477 18.13 -9.83 -2.88
CA LEU A 477 19.06 -9.36 -3.92
C LEU A 477 20.49 -9.17 -3.41
N ASN A 478 20.73 -9.34 -2.11
CA ASN A 478 22.01 -9.08 -1.45
C ASN A 478 22.53 -7.65 -1.71
N GLU A 479 21.65 -6.65 -1.57
CA GLU A 479 21.95 -5.25 -1.87
C GLU A 479 21.73 -4.34 -0.64
N PRO A 480 22.80 -4.02 0.13
CA PRO A 480 22.69 -3.24 1.36
C PRO A 480 22.12 -1.82 1.19
N ARG A 481 22.18 -1.26 -0.02
CA ARG A 481 21.62 0.07 -0.33
C ARG A 481 20.13 0.16 -0.02
N TYR A 482 19.36 -0.91 -0.25
CA TYR A 482 17.93 -0.94 0.05
C TYR A 482 17.66 -0.95 1.56
N LEU A 483 18.45 -1.71 2.33
CA LEU A 483 18.34 -1.70 3.79
C LEU A 483 18.65 -0.31 4.38
N ASN A 484 19.65 0.39 3.82
CA ASN A 484 20.00 1.75 4.25
C ASN A 484 18.88 2.75 3.93
N ALA A 485 18.25 2.65 2.76
CA ALA A 485 17.09 3.46 2.40
C ALA A 485 15.90 3.20 3.34
N ALA A 486 15.61 1.93 3.65
CA ALA A 486 14.57 1.54 4.60
C ALA A 486 14.79 2.14 6.00
N LYS A 487 16.03 2.06 6.52
CA LYS A 487 16.41 2.66 7.81
C LYS A 487 16.26 4.18 7.79
N LYS A 488 16.69 4.86 6.72
CA LYS A 488 16.53 6.32 6.56
C LYS A 488 15.06 6.71 6.59
N ASN A 489 14.21 5.97 5.86
CA ASN A 489 12.76 6.20 5.86
C ASN A 489 12.14 5.99 7.25
N ALA A 490 12.40 4.86 7.91
CA ALA A 490 11.86 4.57 9.23
C ALA A 490 12.28 5.62 10.28
N ASN A 491 13.53 6.09 10.23
CA ASN A 491 14.00 7.15 11.12
C ASN A 491 13.35 8.50 10.81
N PHE A 492 13.17 8.84 9.52
CA PHE A 492 12.45 10.04 9.12
C PHE A 492 11.03 10.04 9.65
N LEU A 493 10.25 8.98 9.44
CA LEU A 493 8.87 8.89 9.92
C LEU A 493 8.81 8.95 11.46
N TRP A 494 9.75 8.30 12.14
CA TRP A 494 9.80 8.32 13.61
C TRP A 494 10.08 9.72 14.18
N GLN A 495 10.85 10.55 13.46
CA GLN A 495 11.22 11.90 13.89
C GLN A 495 10.19 12.95 13.45
N SER A 496 9.73 12.88 12.21
CA SER A 496 8.87 13.90 11.59
C SER A 496 7.39 13.59 11.76
N ASN A 497 6.98 12.33 11.63
CA ASN A 497 5.56 11.93 11.58
C ASN A 497 5.04 11.41 12.92
N ARG A 498 5.70 11.77 14.02
CA ARG A 498 5.25 11.46 15.37
C ARG A 498 4.92 12.74 16.13
N THR A 499 3.75 12.75 16.75
CA THR A 499 3.29 13.82 17.64
C THR A 499 4.04 13.78 18.98
N ARG A 500 3.88 14.83 19.78
CA ARG A 500 4.44 14.88 21.15
C ARG A 500 3.82 13.84 22.08
N ASP A 501 2.57 13.44 21.81
CA ASP A 501 1.83 12.45 22.60
C ASP A 501 1.95 11.03 22.01
N ASP A 502 3.04 10.77 21.27
CA ASP A 502 3.38 9.47 20.64
C ASP A 502 2.37 8.92 19.61
N ASN A 503 1.35 9.70 19.22
CA ASN A 503 0.51 9.42 18.05
C ASN A 503 1.24 9.72 16.74
N LEU A 504 0.71 9.23 15.61
CA LEU A 504 1.26 9.50 14.29
C LEU A 504 0.53 10.63 13.55
N TRP A 505 1.28 11.33 12.71
CA TRP A 505 0.77 12.12 11.60
C TRP A 505 0.69 11.23 10.36
N ARG A 506 -0.35 11.42 9.54
CA ARG A 506 -0.50 10.71 8.27
C ARG A 506 0.38 11.32 7.19
N VAL A 507 0.36 12.64 7.09
CA VAL A 507 0.98 13.38 5.98
C VAL A 507 2.14 14.20 6.49
N HIS A 508 3.22 14.22 5.72
CA HIS A 508 4.25 15.24 5.81
C HIS A 508 4.44 15.89 4.44
N LEU A 509 4.37 17.21 4.41
CA LEU A 509 4.46 18.01 3.19
C LEU A 509 5.13 19.35 3.50
N GLU A 510 6.06 19.77 2.65
CA GLU A 510 6.78 21.05 2.78
C GLU A 510 7.40 21.29 4.18
N GLY A 511 7.89 20.22 4.83
CA GLY A 511 8.53 20.28 6.15
C GLY A 511 7.55 20.26 7.33
N ASN A 512 6.24 20.18 7.08
CA ASN A 512 5.22 20.14 8.11
C ASN A 512 4.50 18.80 8.11
N SER A 513 4.33 18.21 9.29
CA SER A 513 3.46 17.04 9.43
C SER A 513 2.07 17.47 9.87
N SER A 514 1.07 16.96 9.16
CA SER A 514 -0.34 17.32 9.29
C SER A 514 -1.21 16.09 9.14
N ILE A 515 -2.51 16.26 9.41
CA ILE A 515 -3.55 15.23 9.36
C ILE A 515 -3.29 14.07 10.33
N LYS A 516 -4.18 13.89 11.31
CA LYS A 516 -4.06 12.79 12.27
C LYS A 516 -4.04 11.45 11.54
N ALA A 517 -3.13 10.57 11.94
CA ALA A 517 -3.04 9.22 11.39
C ALA A 517 -4.34 8.43 11.57
N VAL A 518 -4.65 7.62 10.57
CA VAL A 518 -5.70 6.61 10.61
C VAL A 518 -5.07 5.25 10.94
N GLN A 519 -5.91 4.25 11.20
CA GLN A 519 -5.46 2.93 11.65
C GLN A 519 -4.41 2.28 10.74
N GLU A 520 -4.56 2.39 9.42
CA GLU A 520 -3.61 1.80 8.46
C GLU A 520 -2.18 2.36 8.58
N ASP A 521 -2.03 3.63 8.96
CA ASP A 521 -0.71 4.25 9.14
C ASP A 521 0.09 3.54 10.23
N TYR A 522 -0.59 3.15 11.32
CA TYR A 522 0.03 2.38 12.40
C TYR A 522 0.34 0.96 11.97
N ALA A 523 -0.60 0.29 11.29
CA ALA A 523 -0.44 -1.10 10.87
C ALA A 523 0.73 -1.27 9.89
N TYR A 524 0.78 -0.46 8.83
CA TYR A 524 1.84 -0.56 7.82
C TYR A 524 3.21 -0.13 8.35
N LEU A 525 3.29 0.91 9.19
CA LEU A 525 4.57 1.29 9.78
C LEU A 525 5.06 0.23 10.78
N ALA A 526 4.16 -0.37 11.57
CA ALA A 526 4.52 -1.48 12.45
C ALA A 526 5.02 -2.69 11.67
N GLU A 527 4.39 -3.05 10.55
CA GLU A 527 4.86 -4.13 9.67
C GLU A 527 6.28 -3.86 9.16
N GLY A 528 6.54 -2.67 8.62
CA GLY A 528 7.87 -2.29 8.13
C GLY A 528 8.94 -2.27 9.23
N LEU A 529 8.58 -1.86 10.44
CA LEU A 529 9.48 -1.91 11.60
C LEU A 529 9.77 -3.35 12.05
N ILE A 530 8.80 -4.26 11.97
CA ILE A 530 9.04 -5.68 12.23
C ILE A 530 9.98 -6.26 11.17
N ALA A 531 9.81 -5.91 9.89
CA ALA A 531 10.73 -6.33 8.84
C ALA A 531 12.16 -5.84 9.12
N LEU A 532 12.33 -4.57 9.52
CA LEU A 532 13.63 -4.03 9.93
C LEU A 532 14.22 -4.76 11.14
N TYR A 533 13.40 -5.12 12.13
CA TYR A 533 13.84 -5.94 13.25
C TYR A 533 14.33 -7.31 12.77
N ASP A 534 13.55 -8.01 11.94
CA ASP A 534 13.93 -9.34 11.45
C ASP A 534 15.24 -9.31 10.67
N ALA A 535 15.46 -8.27 9.85
CA ALA A 535 16.66 -8.12 9.04
C ALA A 535 17.90 -7.65 9.82
N THR A 536 17.74 -6.95 10.94
CA THR A 536 18.86 -6.30 11.65
C THR A 536 19.09 -6.82 13.06
N GLN A 537 18.10 -7.50 13.64
CA GLN A 537 18.03 -7.89 15.04
C GLN A 537 18.20 -6.73 16.03
N ASN A 538 17.96 -5.48 15.58
CA ASN A 538 18.00 -4.30 16.43
C ASN A 538 16.67 -4.13 17.17
N SER A 539 16.70 -4.34 18.49
CA SER A 539 15.52 -4.31 19.38
C SER A 539 14.76 -2.97 19.37
N LEU A 540 15.39 -1.88 18.94
CA LEU A 540 14.73 -0.58 18.75
C LEU A 540 13.56 -0.67 17.77
N TYR A 541 13.69 -1.42 16.67
CA TYR A 541 12.60 -1.51 15.69
C TYR A 541 11.43 -2.32 16.23
N LEU A 542 11.70 -3.40 16.97
CA LEU A 542 10.66 -4.20 17.60
C LEU A 542 9.90 -3.42 18.69
N SER A 543 10.61 -2.65 19.52
CA SER A 543 9.97 -1.81 20.54
C SER A 543 9.12 -0.69 19.94
N ARG A 544 9.57 -0.10 18.83
CA ARG A 544 8.77 0.88 18.06
C ARG A 544 7.53 0.24 17.45
N ALA A 545 7.64 -0.93 16.83
CA ALA A 545 6.50 -1.65 16.28
C ALA A 545 5.46 -2.01 17.37
N GLU A 546 5.95 -2.43 18.53
CA GLU A 546 5.12 -2.72 19.72
C GLU A 546 4.38 -1.46 20.20
N ALA A 547 5.08 -0.33 20.34
CA ALA A 547 4.47 0.94 20.74
C ALA A 547 3.36 1.37 19.77
N LEU A 548 3.62 1.32 18.47
CA LEU A 548 2.62 1.68 17.45
C LEU A 548 1.42 0.72 17.46
N THR A 549 1.66 -0.57 17.65
CA THR A 549 0.58 -1.58 17.72
C THR A 549 -0.30 -1.36 18.94
N ASN A 550 0.28 -1.05 20.11
CA ASN A 550 -0.48 -0.74 21.31
C ASN A 550 -1.31 0.54 21.16
N THR A 551 -0.74 1.57 20.55
CA THR A 551 -1.47 2.80 20.21
C THR A 551 -2.61 2.52 19.22
N MET A 552 -2.38 1.66 18.22
CA MET A 552 -3.39 1.24 17.25
C MET A 552 -4.56 0.51 17.94
N ILE A 553 -4.26 -0.44 18.83
CA ILE A 553 -5.26 -1.15 19.63
C ILE A 553 -6.05 -0.15 20.48
N THR A 554 -5.38 0.75 21.18
CA THR A 554 -6.03 1.70 22.09
C THR A 554 -7.01 2.63 21.37
N GLN A 555 -6.64 3.12 20.18
CA GLN A 555 -7.44 4.14 19.47
C GLN A 555 -8.50 3.57 18.54
N PHE A 556 -8.25 2.41 17.95
CA PHE A 556 -9.03 1.93 16.80
C PHE A 556 -9.72 0.60 17.03
N TRP A 557 -9.34 -0.18 18.06
CA TRP A 557 -10.00 -1.46 18.35
C TRP A 557 -11.46 -1.25 18.71
N ASP A 558 -12.33 -2.08 18.14
CA ASP A 558 -13.72 -2.17 18.55
C ASP A 558 -13.88 -3.19 19.68
N ASN A 559 -14.19 -2.71 20.88
CA ASN A 559 -14.38 -3.57 22.05
C ASN A 559 -15.69 -4.38 22.00
N ASP A 560 -16.66 -3.97 21.17
CA ASP A 560 -17.96 -4.63 21.09
C ASP A 560 -17.94 -5.76 20.05
N ASP A 561 -17.52 -5.45 18.82
CA ASP A 561 -17.60 -6.38 17.69
C ASP A 561 -16.23 -6.96 17.26
N GLY A 562 -15.11 -6.43 17.76
CA GLY A 562 -13.76 -6.81 17.33
C GLY A 562 -13.33 -6.16 16.00
N GLY A 563 -12.06 -6.35 15.63
CA GLY A 563 -11.45 -5.65 14.50
C GLY A 563 -11.21 -4.17 14.78
N PHE A 564 -10.76 -3.43 13.78
CA PHE A 564 -10.34 -2.04 13.93
C PHE A 564 -11.15 -1.09 13.03
N PHE A 565 -11.57 0.03 13.60
CA PHE A 565 -12.09 1.18 12.86
C PHE A 565 -10.97 1.90 12.11
N MET A 566 -11.26 2.50 10.96
CA MET A 566 -10.27 3.30 10.23
C MET A 566 -9.90 4.59 10.98
N GLY A 567 -10.92 5.33 11.43
CA GLY A 567 -10.76 6.61 12.10
C GLY A 567 -10.91 6.50 13.62
N ALA A 568 -10.18 7.35 14.35
CA ALA A 568 -10.38 7.54 15.78
C ALA A 568 -11.78 8.12 16.06
N PRO A 569 -12.33 7.99 17.28
CA PRO A 569 -13.58 8.64 17.64
C PRO A 569 -13.54 10.14 17.33
N SER A 570 -14.53 10.63 16.58
CA SER A 570 -14.64 12.02 16.15
C SER A 570 -15.83 12.68 16.83
N THR A 571 -15.71 13.96 17.15
CA THR A 571 -16.83 14.81 17.59
C THR A 571 -17.66 15.35 16.42
N LEU A 572 -17.14 15.25 15.19
CA LEU A 572 -17.90 15.56 13.99
C LEU A 572 -18.83 14.39 13.66
N SER A 573 -20.11 14.72 13.43
CA SER A 573 -21.12 13.74 13.05
C SER A 573 -20.78 13.16 11.68
N THR A 574 -20.51 11.86 11.63
CA THR A 574 -20.41 11.05 10.40
C THR A 574 -21.48 9.97 10.46
N MET A 575 -21.91 9.45 9.29
CA MET A 575 -22.90 8.36 9.23
C MET A 575 -22.52 7.14 10.09
N ALA A 576 -21.23 6.78 10.07
CA ALA A 576 -20.67 5.68 10.84
C ALA A 576 -19.15 5.83 10.95
N ARG A 577 -18.53 5.02 11.81
CA ARG A 577 -17.09 4.72 11.73
C ARG A 577 -16.93 3.43 10.92
N SER A 578 -16.25 3.51 9.79
CA SER A 578 -16.03 2.33 8.94
C SER A 578 -14.92 1.43 9.47
N LYS A 579 -15.10 0.12 9.26
CA LYS A 579 -14.05 -0.89 9.39
C LYS A 579 -13.75 -1.40 7.99
N GLN A 580 -12.72 -0.85 7.35
CA GLN A 580 -12.30 -1.37 6.05
C GLN A 580 -11.74 -2.78 6.25
N SER A 581 -12.44 -3.77 5.72
CA SER A 581 -12.14 -5.19 5.94
C SER A 581 -11.72 -5.90 4.66
N SER A 582 -12.31 -5.54 3.53
CA SER A 582 -11.93 -6.04 2.21
C SER A 582 -10.73 -5.27 1.66
N ASP A 583 -9.84 -5.99 0.98
CA ASP A 583 -8.72 -5.41 0.25
C ASP A 583 -9.23 -4.65 -0.98
N GLY A 584 -8.63 -3.48 -1.25
CA GLY A 584 -8.92 -2.66 -2.43
C GLY A 584 -7.66 -2.52 -3.29
N ALA A 585 -7.35 -1.29 -3.73
CA ALA A 585 -6.08 -0.98 -4.39
C ALA A 585 -4.85 -1.23 -3.50
N ILE A 586 -5.06 -1.31 -2.18
CA ILE A 586 -4.09 -1.76 -1.19
C ILE A 586 -4.78 -2.76 -0.25
N PRO A 587 -4.03 -3.65 0.42
CA PRO A 587 -4.57 -4.45 1.51
C PRO A 587 -5.29 -3.59 2.55
N SER A 588 -6.37 -4.11 3.13
CA SER A 588 -7.10 -3.35 4.15
C SER A 588 -6.24 -3.16 5.41
N GLY A 589 -6.45 -2.05 6.13
CA GLY A 589 -5.77 -1.81 7.40
C GLY A 589 -6.01 -2.93 8.44
N ASN A 590 -7.18 -3.59 8.40
CA ASN A 590 -7.47 -4.78 9.22
C ASN A 590 -6.68 -6.03 8.77
N SER A 591 -6.53 -6.26 7.47
CA SER A 591 -5.70 -7.34 6.91
C SER A 591 -4.25 -7.21 7.39
N VAL A 592 -3.71 -5.99 7.39
CA VAL A 592 -2.32 -5.72 7.81
C VAL A 592 -2.19 -5.78 9.33
N ALA A 593 -3.16 -5.26 10.08
CA ALA A 593 -3.17 -5.38 11.54
C ALA A 593 -3.18 -6.83 12.00
N LEU A 594 -3.94 -7.72 11.35
CA LEU A 594 -3.90 -9.15 11.62
C LEU A 594 -2.49 -9.72 11.43
N ASN A 595 -1.80 -9.35 10.34
CA ASN A 595 -0.42 -9.79 10.09
C ASN A 595 0.53 -9.29 11.19
N VAL A 596 0.44 -8.01 11.56
CA VAL A 596 1.25 -7.41 12.64
C VAL A 596 1.01 -8.10 13.98
N LEU A 597 -0.25 -8.32 14.37
CA LEU A 597 -0.60 -9.01 15.61
C LEU A 597 -0.06 -10.44 15.63
N ALA A 598 -0.20 -11.17 14.52
CA ALA A 598 0.33 -12.52 14.39
C ALA A 598 1.87 -12.53 14.53
N MET A 599 2.57 -11.61 13.84
CA MET A 599 4.03 -11.50 13.89
C MET A 599 4.54 -11.09 15.27
N LEU A 600 3.89 -10.12 15.92
CA LEU A 600 4.27 -9.68 17.27
C LEU A 600 3.99 -10.75 18.33
N SER A 601 2.92 -11.54 18.21
CA SER A 601 2.65 -12.65 19.14
C SER A 601 3.78 -13.69 19.18
N ARG A 602 4.54 -13.84 18.09
CA ARG A 602 5.70 -14.74 18.00
C ARG A 602 7.00 -14.09 18.50
N ARG A 603 7.13 -12.77 18.33
CA ARG A 603 8.33 -11.98 18.71
C ARG A 603 8.27 -11.44 20.14
N LYS A 604 7.08 -11.39 20.74
CA LYS A 604 6.81 -10.86 22.08
C LYS A 604 5.82 -11.76 22.81
N ALA A 605 6.05 -11.96 24.10
CA ALA A 605 5.21 -12.77 24.98
C ALA A 605 3.89 -12.13 25.39
N SER A 606 3.09 -11.68 24.41
CA SER A 606 1.77 -11.08 24.63
C SER A 606 0.66 -12.00 24.15
N LEU A 607 -0.12 -12.54 25.11
CA LEU A 607 -1.36 -13.26 24.82
C LEU A 607 -2.44 -12.34 24.24
N ASP A 608 -2.33 -11.02 24.49
CA ASP A 608 -3.29 -10.04 23.98
C ASP A 608 -3.23 -9.94 22.45
N TYR A 609 -2.03 -9.94 21.86
CA TYR A 609 -1.89 -9.92 20.40
C TYR A 609 -2.45 -11.18 19.73
N GLU A 610 -2.19 -12.35 20.31
CA GLU A 610 -2.74 -13.61 19.82
C GLU A 610 -4.28 -13.62 19.90
N THR A 611 -4.82 -13.13 21.02
CA THR A 611 -6.27 -13.04 21.25
C THR A 611 -6.91 -12.09 20.25
N LYS A 612 -6.35 -10.89 20.05
CA LYS A 612 -6.85 -9.92 19.08
C LYS A 612 -6.74 -10.41 17.64
N ALA A 613 -5.66 -11.13 17.28
CA ALA A 613 -5.54 -11.76 15.96
C ALA A 613 -6.68 -12.76 15.71
N LYS A 614 -6.99 -13.63 16.69
CA LYS A 614 -8.12 -14.58 16.61
C LYS A 614 -9.48 -13.86 16.56
N GLN A 615 -9.65 -12.80 17.34
CA GLN A 615 -10.86 -11.99 17.34
C GLN A 615 -11.07 -11.29 15.99
N THR A 616 -10.04 -10.71 15.38
CA THR A 616 -10.11 -10.12 14.03
C THR A 616 -10.56 -11.14 12.99
N LEU A 617 -9.99 -12.35 13.02
CA LEU A 617 -10.41 -13.44 12.13
C LEU A 617 -11.88 -13.82 12.34
N SER A 618 -12.31 -13.94 13.60
CA SER A 618 -13.71 -14.23 13.94
C SER A 618 -14.66 -13.11 13.53
N THR A 619 -14.21 -11.85 13.62
CA THR A 619 -15.01 -10.67 13.28
C THR A 619 -15.41 -10.71 11.81
N PHE A 620 -14.45 -11.00 10.92
CA PHE A 620 -14.67 -10.93 9.47
C PHE A 620 -14.99 -12.28 8.81
N SER A 621 -15.17 -13.35 9.60
CA SER A 621 -15.29 -14.71 9.04
C SER A 621 -16.50 -14.90 8.12
N GLU A 622 -17.63 -14.21 8.39
CA GLU A 622 -18.81 -14.27 7.53
C GLU A 622 -18.53 -13.64 6.15
N GLN A 623 -17.96 -12.44 6.12
CA GLN A 623 -17.62 -11.76 4.87
C GLN A 623 -16.54 -12.51 4.08
N ILE A 624 -15.53 -13.05 4.77
CA ILE A 624 -14.49 -13.87 4.14
C ILE A 624 -15.10 -15.13 3.53
N THR A 625 -16.06 -15.77 4.20
CA THR A 625 -16.74 -16.96 3.66
C THR A 625 -17.57 -16.63 2.42
N ALA A 626 -18.23 -15.47 2.42
CA ALA A 626 -19.06 -15.03 1.30
C ALA A 626 -18.24 -14.56 0.07
N TYR A 627 -17.14 -13.84 0.30
CA TYR A 627 -16.34 -13.19 -0.76
C TYR A 627 -14.83 -13.38 -0.54
N PRO A 628 -14.31 -14.62 -0.55
CA PRO A 628 -12.96 -14.90 -0.05
C PRO A 628 -11.83 -14.20 -0.82
N SER A 629 -11.97 -13.96 -2.12
CA SER A 629 -10.94 -13.26 -2.92
C SER A 629 -10.74 -11.80 -2.49
N ALA A 630 -11.80 -11.13 -2.00
CA ALA A 630 -11.75 -9.76 -1.50
C ALA A 630 -11.00 -9.62 -0.16
N TYR A 631 -10.54 -10.73 0.43
CA TYR A 631 -9.84 -10.78 1.72
C TYR A 631 -8.49 -11.49 1.61
N SER A 632 -7.89 -11.49 0.43
CA SER A 632 -6.69 -12.28 0.12
C SER A 632 -5.52 -12.01 1.07
N TYR A 633 -5.29 -10.75 1.44
CA TYR A 633 -4.21 -10.39 2.37
C TYR A 633 -4.55 -10.75 3.83
N MET A 634 -5.84 -10.72 4.20
CA MET A 634 -6.29 -11.20 5.51
C MET A 634 -6.12 -12.72 5.62
N LEU A 635 -6.38 -13.46 4.54
CA LEU A 635 -6.16 -14.91 4.47
C LEU A 635 -4.66 -15.27 4.55
N LEU A 636 -3.76 -14.39 4.09
CA LEU A 636 -2.32 -14.52 4.35
C LEU A 636 -2.02 -14.40 5.86
N GLY A 637 -2.65 -13.44 6.56
CA GLY A 637 -2.58 -13.34 8.01
C GLY A 637 -3.17 -14.57 8.72
N ALA A 638 -4.29 -15.10 8.22
CA ALA A 638 -4.90 -16.32 8.73
C ALA A 638 -3.95 -17.52 8.62
N ASN A 639 -3.24 -17.66 7.49
CA ASN A 639 -2.22 -18.69 7.33
C ASN A 639 -1.10 -18.57 8.37
N LYS A 640 -0.67 -17.36 8.74
CA LYS A 640 0.33 -17.17 9.80
C LYS A 640 -0.20 -17.63 11.16
N VAL A 641 -1.45 -17.31 11.48
CA VAL A 641 -2.10 -17.74 12.74
C VAL A 641 -2.29 -19.26 12.79
N LEU A 642 -2.72 -19.88 11.68
CA LEU A 642 -3.06 -21.31 11.64
C LEU A 642 -1.84 -22.22 11.45
N ALA A 643 -0.87 -21.80 10.65
CA ALA A 643 0.21 -22.65 10.15
C ALA A 643 1.61 -22.02 10.29
N GLY A 644 1.73 -20.88 10.97
CA GLY A 644 3.00 -20.19 11.17
C GLY A 644 3.49 -19.39 9.96
N GLU A 645 4.58 -18.65 10.17
CA GLU A 645 5.27 -17.87 9.13
C GLU A 645 6.05 -18.80 8.17
N THR A 646 6.35 -18.30 6.98
CA THR A 646 7.12 -19.01 5.94
C THR A 646 8.49 -18.37 5.67
N SER A 647 8.88 -17.42 6.51
CA SER A 647 10.16 -16.72 6.45
C SER A 647 11.33 -17.62 6.89
N THR A 648 12.53 -17.24 6.46
CA THR A 648 13.79 -17.85 6.90
C THR A 648 14.16 -17.44 8.33
N GLN A 649 13.73 -16.25 8.76
CA GLN A 649 13.79 -15.79 10.15
C GLN A 649 12.49 -16.13 10.89
N GLN A 650 12.56 -16.94 11.94
CA GLN A 650 11.42 -17.30 12.78
C GLN A 650 11.76 -17.25 14.27
N TYR A 651 10.72 -17.32 15.10
CA TYR A 651 10.82 -17.17 16.54
C TYR A 651 10.07 -18.28 17.25
N ALA A 652 10.59 -18.67 18.42
CA ALA A 652 9.92 -19.54 19.39
C ALA A 652 10.12 -18.98 20.79
N ALA A 653 9.47 -19.63 21.76
CA ALA A 653 9.47 -19.22 23.15
C ALA A 653 9.04 -17.76 23.31
N LYS A 654 8.07 -17.35 22.49
CA LYS A 654 7.53 -15.99 22.45
C LYS A 654 8.61 -14.90 22.25
N GLY A 655 9.60 -15.19 21.41
CA GLY A 655 10.69 -14.28 21.05
C GLY A 655 11.98 -14.46 21.85
N ALA A 656 12.01 -15.36 22.84
CA ALA A 656 13.24 -15.67 23.56
C ALA A 656 14.21 -16.53 22.74
N VAL A 657 13.73 -17.21 21.69
CA VAL A 657 14.55 -17.94 20.73
C VAL A 657 14.27 -17.40 19.34
N SER A 658 15.32 -16.95 18.65
CA SER A 658 15.26 -16.58 17.24
C SER A 658 16.07 -17.57 16.41
N ILE A 659 15.55 -17.92 15.23
CA ILE A 659 16.13 -18.94 14.36
C ILE A 659 16.21 -18.38 12.95
N HIS A 660 17.42 -18.35 12.40
CA HIS A 660 17.67 -18.02 11.01
C HIS A 660 18.09 -19.26 10.23
N ALA A 661 17.24 -19.66 9.28
CA ALA A 661 17.44 -20.83 8.45
C ALA A 661 17.93 -20.46 7.04
N ARG A 662 19.05 -21.04 6.61
CA ARG A 662 19.65 -20.78 5.29
C ARG A 662 20.24 -22.03 4.67
N ILE A 663 20.38 -22.03 3.35
CA ILE A 663 21.13 -23.03 2.59
C ILE A 663 22.45 -22.38 2.17
N GLU A 664 23.57 -22.99 2.56
CA GLU A 664 24.91 -22.59 2.11
C GLU A 664 25.42 -23.59 1.09
N THR A 665 25.87 -23.12 -0.07
CA THR A 665 26.51 -23.95 -1.10
C THR A 665 28.03 -23.87 -0.94
N LYS A 666 28.70 -24.98 -0.61
CA LYS A 666 30.17 -25.07 -0.59
C LYS A 666 30.63 -26.14 -1.58
N GLY A 667 31.24 -25.71 -2.69
CA GLY A 667 31.61 -26.61 -3.77
C GLY A 667 30.37 -27.25 -4.41
N GLN A 668 30.30 -28.59 -4.42
CA GLN A 668 29.16 -29.34 -4.97
C GLN A 668 28.14 -29.77 -3.91
N GLN A 669 28.35 -29.45 -2.63
CA GLN A 669 27.48 -29.90 -1.53
C GLN A 669 26.72 -28.72 -0.91
N ASP A 670 25.40 -28.84 -0.85
CA ASP A 670 24.53 -27.93 -0.13
C ASP A 670 24.53 -28.29 1.36
N LYS A 671 24.46 -27.28 2.22
CA LYS A 671 24.40 -27.45 3.68
C LYS A 671 23.28 -26.59 4.25
N LEU A 672 22.35 -27.21 4.98
CA LEU A 672 21.37 -26.53 5.81
C LEU A 672 22.08 -25.96 7.05
N VAL A 673 21.84 -24.69 7.35
CA VAL A 673 22.29 -24.04 8.58
C VAL A 673 21.11 -23.38 9.27
N LEU A 674 20.90 -23.76 10.54
CA LEU A 674 20.02 -23.08 11.49
C LEU A 674 20.88 -22.34 12.49
N ALA A 675 21.00 -21.01 12.35
CA ALA A 675 21.60 -20.17 13.37
C ALA A 675 20.52 -19.81 14.40
N ILE A 676 20.69 -20.26 15.64
CA ILE A 676 19.72 -20.10 16.72
C ILE A 676 20.34 -19.18 17.76
N LYS A 677 19.65 -18.09 18.09
CA LYS A 677 20.00 -17.20 19.20
C LYS A 677 19.01 -17.38 20.33
N ILE A 678 19.52 -17.65 21.52
CA ILE A 678 18.74 -17.84 22.74
C ILE A 678 19.05 -16.67 23.66
N HIS A 679 18.03 -15.90 24.02
CA HIS A 679 18.19 -14.74 24.90
C HIS A 679 18.66 -15.16 26.30
N ASP A 680 19.39 -14.26 26.96
CA ASP A 680 19.91 -14.48 28.31
C ASP A 680 18.79 -14.89 29.29
N GLY A 681 19.09 -15.89 30.13
CA GLY A 681 18.15 -16.47 31.08
C GLY A 681 17.23 -17.55 30.50
N TRP A 682 17.29 -17.80 29.18
CA TRP A 682 16.61 -18.90 28.51
C TRP A 682 17.61 -19.94 28.00
N HIS A 683 17.12 -21.17 27.84
CA HIS A 683 17.83 -22.28 27.22
C HIS A 683 16.83 -23.17 26.46
N ILE A 684 17.35 -24.03 25.59
CA ILE A 684 16.58 -25.15 25.00
C ILE A 684 17.22 -26.48 25.39
N ASN A 685 16.42 -27.54 25.49
CA ASN A 685 16.94 -28.88 25.75
C ASN A 685 17.91 -29.33 24.64
N ALA A 686 18.97 -30.05 24.99
CA ALA A 686 19.86 -30.62 23.99
C ALA A 686 19.17 -31.70 23.14
N ASN A 687 19.80 -32.08 22.02
CA ASN A 687 19.30 -33.16 21.18
C ASN A 687 19.29 -34.55 21.87
N ASN A 688 20.13 -34.70 22.90
CA ASN A 688 20.19 -35.88 23.77
C ASN A 688 20.05 -35.42 25.24
N PRO A 689 18.83 -35.19 25.73
CA PRO A 689 18.63 -34.78 27.12
C PRO A 689 19.03 -35.90 28.09
N LEU A 690 19.52 -35.53 29.28
CA LEU A 690 19.92 -36.46 30.32
C LEU A 690 18.72 -37.14 31.02
N ASP A 691 17.56 -36.49 30.96
CA ASP A 691 16.29 -37.01 31.44
C ASP A 691 15.40 -37.38 30.24
N LYS A 692 14.78 -38.55 30.29
CA LYS A 692 13.91 -39.09 29.24
C LYS A 692 12.56 -38.38 29.14
N GLU A 693 12.16 -37.65 30.18
CA GLU A 693 10.91 -36.87 30.18
C GLU A 693 11.04 -35.53 29.46
N LEU A 694 12.28 -35.08 29.19
CA LEU A 694 12.53 -33.84 28.48
C LEU A 694 12.39 -34.00 26.97
N VAL A 695 11.79 -33.00 26.33
CA VAL A 695 11.61 -33.01 24.88
C VAL A 695 12.92 -32.59 24.20
N PRO A 696 13.54 -33.46 23.38
CA PRO A 696 14.81 -33.16 22.72
C PRO A 696 14.63 -32.12 21.62
N THR A 697 15.68 -31.32 21.37
CA THR A 697 15.74 -30.53 20.14
C THR A 697 16.02 -31.45 18.96
N THR A 698 15.10 -31.50 18.00
CA THR A 698 15.21 -32.37 16.82
C THR A 698 14.98 -31.59 15.54
N LEU A 699 15.79 -31.90 14.53
CA LEU A 699 15.68 -31.39 13.18
C LEU A 699 15.31 -32.53 12.22
N LYS A 700 14.30 -32.32 11.36
CA LYS A 700 13.92 -33.28 10.32
C LYS A 700 13.39 -32.59 9.07
N LEU A 701 13.26 -33.35 7.97
CA LEU A 701 12.48 -32.93 6.80
C LEU A 701 11.06 -33.45 6.91
N THR A 702 10.08 -32.62 6.54
CA THR A 702 8.66 -33.06 6.51
C THR A 702 8.32 -33.77 5.19
N ASP A 703 9.13 -33.60 4.15
CA ASP A 703 9.04 -34.32 2.87
C ASP A 703 10.42 -34.89 2.53
N THR A 704 10.59 -36.19 2.70
CA THR A 704 11.84 -36.91 2.40
C THR A 704 11.89 -37.44 0.97
N ASN A 705 10.88 -37.16 0.13
CA ASN A 705 10.85 -37.63 -1.25
C ASN A 705 11.72 -36.76 -2.17
N THR A 706 12.14 -35.57 -1.71
CA THR A 706 12.91 -34.61 -2.51
C THR A 706 14.36 -34.52 -2.12
N SER A 707 14.67 -34.70 -0.84
CA SER A 707 16.00 -34.52 -0.27
C SER A 707 16.15 -35.33 1.01
N GLN A 708 17.40 -35.60 1.39
CA GLN A 708 17.77 -36.22 2.66
C GLN A 708 18.77 -35.32 3.38
N LEU A 709 18.64 -35.24 4.70
CA LEU A 709 19.66 -34.65 5.56
C LEU A 709 20.66 -35.76 5.92
N GLN A 710 21.93 -35.51 5.61
CA GLN A 710 23.05 -36.29 6.15
C GLN A 710 23.19 -36.00 7.66
N PRO A 711 24.02 -36.76 8.42
CA PRO A 711 24.02 -36.69 9.87
C PRO A 711 24.01 -35.26 10.39
N ILE A 712 22.99 -34.96 11.20
CA ILE A 712 22.74 -33.62 11.71
C ILE A 712 23.77 -33.33 12.80
N ILE A 713 24.49 -32.24 12.62
CA ILE A 713 25.54 -31.79 13.51
C ILE A 713 24.92 -30.78 14.47
N TYR A 714 24.74 -31.21 15.71
CA TYR A 714 24.32 -30.36 16.83
C TYR A 714 25.56 -29.80 17.56
N PRO A 715 25.45 -28.63 18.20
CA PRO A 715 26.51 -28.10 19.05
C PRO A 715 26.72 -29.00 20.28
N LYS A 716 27.88 -28.86 20.93
CA LYS A 716 28.14 -29.54 22.21
C LYS A 716 27.21 -28.99 23.29
N ALA A 717 26.46 -29.88 23.93
CA ALA A 717 25.57 -29.50 25.03
C ALA A 717 26.37 -29.03 26.26
N ILE A 718 25.78 -28.10 27.00
CA ILE A 718 26.25 -27.67 28.32
C ILE A 718 25.44 -28.43 29.36
N GLU A 719 26.12 -29.03 30.34
CA GLU A 719 25.46 -29.65 31.48
C GLU A 719 25.33 -28.63 32.62
N LYS A 720 24.11 -28.42 33.09
CA LYS A 720 23.83 -27.42 34.12
C LYS A 720 22.74 -27.91 35.06
N LYS A 721 22.96 -27.78 36.37
CA LYS A 721 21.91 -28.01 37.35
C LYS A 721 21.06 -26.75 37.47
N LEU A 722 19.77 -26.89 37.17
CA LEU A 722 18.79 -25.80 37.28
C LEU A 722 18.01 -25.91 38.59
N GLY A 723 17.47 -24.78 39.06
CA GLY A 723 16.80 -24.72 40.37
C GLY A 723 15.61 -25.67 40.52
N PHE A 724 14.95 -26.02 39.41
CA PHE A 724 13.82 -26.96 39.39
C PHE A 724 14.22 -28.42 39.11
N SER A 725 15.50 -28.69 38.81
CA SER A 725 15.96 -30.04 38.45
C SER A 725 16.81 -30.67 39.57
N GLN A 726 16.50 -31.93 39.87
CA GLN A 726 17.27 -32.75 40.83
C GLN A 726 18.67 -33.11 40.28
N GLN A 727 18.77 -33.31 38.96
CA GLN A 727 19.98 -33.71 38.23
C GLN A 727 20.43 -32.63 37.24
N PRO A 728 21.71 -32.58 36.83
CA PRO A 728 22.15 -31.75 35.72
C PRO A 728 21.33 -32.03 34.46
N LEU A 729 21.00 -30.99 33.70
CA LEU A 729 20.35 -31.10 32.39
C LEU A 729 21.35 -30.79 31.29
N ALA A 730 21.27 -31.50 30.17
CA ALA A 730 21.98 -31.16 28.95
C ALA A 730 21.16 -30.16 28.12
N LEU A 731 21.71 -28.97 27.89
CA LEU A 731 21.01 -27.84 27.29
C LEU A 731 21.89 -27.01 26.35
N TYR A 732 21.25 -26.14 25.57
CA TYR A 732 21.90 -25.11 24.76
C TYR A 732 21.51 -23.71 25.25
N GLU A 733 22.50 -22.81 25.35
CA GLU A 733 22.38 -21.40 25.75
C GLU A 733 23.17 -20.52 24.76
N GLY A 734 22.77 -19.25 24.61
CA GLY A 734 23.44 -18.28 23.74
C GLY A 734 23.24 -18.52 22.24
N ASP A 735 24.24 -18.15 21.45
CA ASP A 735 24.25 -18.32 20.00
C ASP A 735 24.81 -19.70 19.62
N ILE A 736 24.00 -20.50 18.93
CA ILE A 736 24.37 -21.83 18.46
C ILE A 736 24.06 -22.02 16.97
N GLU A 737 24.68 -23.02 16.35
CA GLU A 737 24.32 -23.46 15.00
C GLU A 737 24.03 -24.96 14.97
N ILE A 738 22.93 -25.33 14.31
CA ILE A 738 22.65 -26.72 13.90
C ILE A 738 22.86 -26.79 12.39
N THR A 739 23.64 -27.77 11.92
CA THR A 739 23.95 -27.91 10.50
C THR A 739 23.70 -29.33 10.00
N ALA A 740 23.32 -29.45 8.73
CA ALA A 740 23.14 -30.75 8.09
C ALA A 740 23.47 -30.66 6.60
N PRO A 741 24.39 -31.49 6.07
CA PRO A 741 24.59 -31.57 4.63
C PRO A 741 23.31 -32.10 3.95
N ILE A 742 22.99 -31.56 2.79
CA ILE A 742 21.78 -31.91 2.02
C ILE A 742 22.18 -32.78 0.85
N THR A 743 21.50 -33.91 0.67
CA THR A 743 21.59 -34.73 -0.53
C THR A 743 20.26 -34.68 -1.27
N LYS A 744 20.27 -34.13 -2.50
CA LYS A 744 19.09 -34.14 -3.36
C LYS A 744 18.83 -35.54 -3.91
N ILE A 745 17.57 -35.96 -3.93
CA ILE A 745 17.16 -37.21 -4.55
C ILE A 745 17.11 -37.02 -6.07
N ALA A 746 17.74 -37.92 -6.82
CA ALA A 746 17.78 -37.87 -8.28
C ALA A 746 16.37 -37.82 -8.88
N GLY A 747 16.14 -36.90 -9.83
CA GLY A 747 14.85 -36.71 -10.49
C GLY A 747 13.86 -35.79 -9.75
N SER A 748 14.16 -35.33 -8.53
CA SER A 748 13.34 -34.33 -7.83
C SER A 748 13.41 -32.98 -8.54
N LYS A 749 12.25 -32.48 -8.99
CA LYS A 749 12.07 -31.13 -9.57
C LYS A 749 11.61 -30.08 -8.54
N LYS A 750 11.44 -30.45 -7.27
CA LYS A 750 11.03 -29.52 -6.21
C LYS A 750 12.26 -28.79 -5.66
N ASN A 751 12.23 -27.46 -5.68
CA ASN A 751 13.29 -26.59 -5.13
C ASN A 751 13.05 -26.17 -3.67
N ILE A 752 11.95 -26.61 -3.05
CA ILE A 752 11.63 -26.33 -1.65
C ILE A 752 12.22 -27.43 -0.76
N LEU A 753 12.97 -27.04 0.26
CA LEU A 753 13.41 -27.87 1.38
C LEU A 753 12.54 -27.56 2.61
N PRO A 754 11.55 -28.42 2.94
CA PRO A 754 10.70 -28.19 4.09
C PRO A 754 11.33 -28.81 5.35
N VAL A 755 11.71 -27.94 6.28
CA VAL A 755 12.49 -28.27 7.48
C VAL A 755 11.61 -28.06 8.71
N GLU A 756 11.63 -29.02 9.64
CA GLU A 756 10.95 -28.92 10.93
C GLU A 756 11.98 -28.98 12.06
N LEU A 757 11.99 -27.94 12.90
CA LEU A 757 12.73 -27.85 14.14
C LEU A 757 11.75 -27.98 15.31
N SER A 758 11.83 -29.09 16.05
CA SER A 758 11.15 -29.23 17.33
C SER A 758 12.10 -28.80 18.45
N LEU A 759 11.62 -27.98 19.37
CA LEU A 759 12.38 -27.56 20.55
C LEU A 759 11.46 -27.33 21.75
N GLN A 760 12.05 -27.38 22.93
CA GLN A 760 11.39 -26.93 24.16
C GLN A 760 12.31 -25.92 24.84
N ALA A 761 11.79 -24.71 25.03
CA ALA A 761 12.51 -23.64 25.69
C ALA A 761 12.08 -23.52 27.15
N CYS A 762 13.06 -23.32 28.02
CA CYS A 762 12.86 -23.14 29.45
C CYS A 762 13.70 -21.97 29.95
N ASN A 763 13.27 -21.39 31.06
CA ASN A 763 14.10 -20.48 31.86
C ASN A 763 14.34 -21.11 33.24
N HIS A 764 14.90 -20.37 34.19
CA HIS A 764 15.21 -20.90 35.54
C HIS A 764 13.97 -21.22 36.41
N LEU A 765 12.76 -20.83 35.97
CA LEU A 765 11.50 -21.00 36.71
C LEU A 765 10.53 -21.97 36.03
N VAL A 766 10.46 -21.97 34.70
CA VAL A 766 9.43 -22.67 33.93
C VAL A 766 9.92 -23.14 32.57
N CYS A 767 9.40 -24.28 32.12
CA CYS A 767 9.48 -24.74 30.74
C CYS A 767 8.19 -24.41 29.99
N LEU A 768 8.32 -23.85 28.78
CA LEU A 768 7.18 -23.64 27.90
C LEU A 768 6.77 -24.95 27.23
N ALA A 769 5.57 -24.95 26.66
CA ALA A 769 5.12 -26.05 25.81
C ALA A 769 6.11 -26.25 24.64
N PRO A 770 6.40 -27.50 24.24
CA PRO A 770 7.21 -27.76 23.07
C PRO A 770 6.64 -27.08 21.83
N GLU A 771 7.52 -26.53 21.01
CA GLU A 771 7.16 -25.84 19.77
C GLU A 771 7.79 -26.53 18.58
N VAL A 772 7.04 -26.55 17.48
CA VAL A 772 7.46 -27.05 16.19
C VAL A 772 7.51 -25.87 15.23
N ILE A 773 8.69 -25.59 14.71
CA ILE A 773 8.95 -24.50 13.78
C ILE A 773 9.18 -25.08 12.39
N THR A 774 8.44 -24.60 11.40
CA THR A 774 8.54 -25.10 10.02
C THR A 774 9.11 -24.04 9.10
N PHE A 775 10.22 -24.36 8.43
CA PHE A 775 10.83 -23.55 7.39
C PHE A 775 10.57 -24.15 6.01
N LYS A 776 10.45 -23.29 5.00
CA LYS A 776 10.35 -23.70 3.59
C LYS A 776 11.43 -22.95 2.82
N LEU A 777 12.61 -23.55 2.75
CA LEU A 777 13.80 -22.92 2.18
C LEU A 777 13.85 -23.18 0.68
N MET A 778 14.11 -22.13 -0.08
CA MET A 778 14.37 -22.21 -1.53
C MET A 778 15.88 -22.32 -1.75
N LYS A 779 16.28 -23.15 -2.72
CA LYS A 779 17.65 -23.13 -3.25
C LYS A 779 17.77 -22.14 -4.39
#